data_AF-A0A316K355-F1
#
_entry.id   AF-A0A316K355-F1
#
_cell.length_a   1.000
_cell.length_b   1.000
_cell.length_c   1.000
_cell.angle_alpha   90.00
_cell.angle_beta   90.00
_cell.angle_gamma   90.00
#
_symmetry.space_group_name_H-M   'P 1'
#
loop_
_entity.id
_entity.type
_entity.pdbx_description
1 polymer ?
#
loop_
_entity_poly.entity_id
_entity_poly.type
_entity_poly.pdbx_seq_one_letter_code
_entity_poly.pdbx_strand_id
1 'polypeptide(L)'
;MAKKRKVLLVGWDAADWKLCDQLMAEGLMPAFKSVVDRGVRGRLATLDPPLSPMLWTSMATGVRPFRHGVLGFVESNGEGGIRPVSSYHRKVNAFWNMFTKEGLKSNVVAWWPSNPVESINGVMVSNRFHQEKKGAETMEADNWPIAPASVYPEELAESLAELRVHPQEISGQLVMPFVPRAHELNKKDSEETKLKIIAKFLAHSSTVHAVGTELLDTTEWDITAVYHDALDHFCHGFMKFHPPRMEGMDEEAFELYQGVVRGAYVWHDMMLERMLNQIDEDTTVIICSDHGFHSDHLRPKRVPDVPSGPAIEHAPYGVFVAAGPGIKKGEQIYGASVLDITPTLLTLYDLPVGRDMDGKPLLDIYEEIPEVKYIDSWENDTRFGGELVAEDTVDEASNSAALQQLIDLGYINDMELKEGDDEAEVSKEYVRNTIRENNFYLAKSYAAGGKHDECLEIMLEVEDRDKPDFRYLIEIVNAAIKTKRFALAQEYLDFVKKKNLFSDNFVNMLEAKVHIGLNNPIEALKALEAATAQYPESPDVLVDLGRLLNILRESERAKEAYGKALELDPDNAYAHLGYGLAAMSMEDYETALEYFLNSVDRFYHQPFAHLHLGETLALMKEYEMAKRSFEVVIALAPSLPKPYRWLYDLAELTENKEEMEKYRKLLDEINLGEKVVVTGLPGGKLVDVMDHISNAGKSIFAKEDLLGEDFDVFQKDWMNSIEEDMIYVPIAKLGSIPARYSYRIIYVNDAIENVSMYLNERKKFSAGTYNEALIEALERQEGIARVWVGQQPNLDILYIDKAEDINNELMQTFIS
;
A
#
# COMPACT_ATOMS: atom_id res chain seq x y z
N MET A 1 29.85 -23.94 -21.81
CA MET A 1 29.70 -22.66 -21.09
C MET A 1 28.23 -22.55 -20.74
N ALA A 2 27.86 -22.27 -19.50
CA ALA A 2 26.48 -21.92 -19.19
C ALA A 2 26.10 -20.70 -20.05
N LYS A 3 24.95 -20.74 -20.75
CA LYS A 3 24.47 -19.60 -21.54
C LYS A 3 24.36 -18.39 -20.62
N LYS A 4 24.91 -17.25 -21.04
CA LYS A 4 24.86 -15.99 -20.28
C LYS A 4 23.38 -15.55 -20.24
N ARG A 5 22.81 -15.42 -19.04
CA ARG A 5 21.42 -14.98 -18.87
C ARG A 5 21.40 -13.47 -19.11
N LYS A 6 20.58 -13.00 -20.06
CA LYS A 6 20.39 -11.57 -20.33
C LYS A 6 18.98 -11.14 -19.96
N VAL A 7 18.84 -9.91 -19.47
CA VAL A 7 17.53 -9.31 -19.13
C VAL A 7 17.35 -7.96 -19.81
N LEU A 8 16.27 -7.81 -20.56
CA LEU A 8 15.73 -6.51 -20.97
C LEU A 8 14.61 -6.12 -19.99
N LEU A 9 14.82 -5.09 -19.18
CA LEU A 9 13.85 -4.53 -18.25
C LEU A 9 13.30 -3.21 -18.81
N VAL A 10 12.00 -3.17 -19.10
CA VAL A 10 11.32 -1.99 -19.62
C VAL A 10 10.34 -1.48 -18.58
N GLY A 11 10.61 -0.29 -18.04
CA GLY A 11 9.72 0.43 -17.16
C GLY A 11 8.80 1.35 -17.95
N TRP A 12 7.49 1.16 -17.84
CA TRP A 12 6.47 2.08 -18.35
C TRP A 12 5.78 2.74 -17.17
N ASP A 13 6.06 4.01 -16.90
CA ASP A 13 5.37 4.75 -15.84
C ASP A 13 3.87 4.84 -16.16
N ALA A 14 3.01 4.55 -15.19
CA ALA A 14 1.55 4.65 -15.30
C ALA A 14 0.81 3.70 -16.29
N ALA A 15 1.41 2.58 -16.72
CA ALA A 15 0.73 1.62 -17.59
C ALA A 15 -0.32 0.77 -16.84
N ASP A 16 -1.54 0.75 -17.36
CA ASP A 16 -2.69 0.05 -16.78
C ASP A 16 -3.21 -1.10 -17.67
N TRP A 17 -3.64 -2.19 -17.02
CA TRP A 17 -4.15 -3.38 -17.71
C TRP A 17 -5.46 -3.14 -18.48
N LYS A 18 -6.36 -2.24 -18.04
CA LYS A 18 -7.64 -2.00 -18.75
C LYS A 18 -7.38 -1.47 -20.16
N LEU A 19 -6.45 -0.53 -20.28
CA LEU A 19 -6.03 0.01 -21.58
C LEU A 19 -5.22 -1.00 -22.39
N CYS A 20 -4.24 -1.68 -21.79
CA CYS A 20 -3.46 -2.70 -22.47
C CYS A 20 -4.36 -3.81 -23.03
N ASP A 21 -5.27 -4.37 -22.23
CA ASP A 21 -6.17 -5.45 -22.65
C ASP A 21 -7.12 -5.00 -23.76
N GLN A 22 -7.67 -3.78 -23.65
CA GLN A 22 -8.50 -3.20 -24.70
C GLN A 22 -7.72 -3.06 -26.02
N LEU A 23 -6.55 -2.43 -25.99
CA LEU A 23 -5.77 -2.16 -27.20
C LEU A 23 -5.18 -3.44 -27.83
N MET A 24 -4.80 -4.43 -27.02
CA MET A 24 -4.42 -5.76 -27.51
C MET A 24 -5.58 -6.46 -28.21
N ALA A 25 -6.79 -6.40 -27.64
CA ALA A 25 -7.99 -6.99 -28.24
C ALA A 25 -8.37 -6.32 -29.56
N GLU A 26 -8.10 -5.02 -29.69
CA GLU A 26 -8.26 -4.25 -30.94
C GLU A 26 -7.12 -4.45 -31.95
N GLY A 27 -6.04 -5.15 -31.57
CA GLY A 27 -4.88 -5.41 -32.43
C GLY A 27 -3.92 -4.23 -32.56
N LEU A 28 -3.97 -3.26 -31.64
CA LEU A 28 -3.17 -2.04 -31.66
C LEU A 28 -1.88 -2.11 -30.82
N MET A 29 -1.70 -3.17 -30.04
CA MET A 29 -0.47 -3.43 -29.27
C MET A 29 0.13 -4.82 -29.55
N PRO A 30 0.50 -5.14 -30.81
CA PRO A 30 1.01 -6.45 -31.18
C PRO A 30 2.32 -6.84 -30.48
N ALA A 31 3.22 -5.89 -30.20
CA ALA A 31 4.51 -6.20 -29.58
C ALA A 31 4.36 -6.62 -28.12
N PHE A 32 3.62 -5.84 -27.34
CA PHE A 32 3.29 -6.13 -25.95
C PHE A 32 2.49 -7.43 -25.86
N LYS A 33 1.49 -7.62 -26.73
CA LYS A 33 0.74 -8.88 -26.81
C LYS A 33 1.66 -10.08 -27.06
N SER A 34 2.66 -9.95 -27.92
CA SER A 34 3.60 -11.04 -28.20
C SER A 34 4.39 -11.48 -26.96
N VAL A 35 4.71 -10.55 -26.05
CA VAL A 35 5.39 -10.84 -24.78
C VAL A 35 4.42 -11.50 -23.80
N VAL A 36 3.20 -10.99 -23.69
CA VAL A 36 2.13 -11.56 -22.85
C VAL A 36 1.81 -13.00 -23.26
N ASP A 37 1.62 -13.26 -24.55
CA ASP A 37 1.23 -14.58 -25.06
C ASP A 37 2.29 -15.67 -24.81
N ARG A 38 3.57 -15.28 -24.76
CA ARG A 38 4.71 -16.20 -24.59
C ARG A 38 5.33 -16.17 -23.19
N GLY A 39 4.71 -15.49 -22.25
CA GLY A 39 5.22 -15.27 -20.89
C GLY A 39 4.14 -15.37 -19.83
N VAL A 40 4.42 -14.75 -18.68
CA VAL A 40 3.46 -14.58 -17.59
C VAL A 40 3.00 -13.13 -17.52
N ARG A 41 1.77 -12.91 -17.05
CA ARG A 41 1.23 -11.58 -16.74
C ARG A 41 0.77 -11.47 -15.29
N GLY A 42 0.82 -10.28 -14.72
CA GLY A 42 0.33 -10.01 -13.37
C GLY A 42 0.05 -8.53 -13.13
N ARG A 43 -0.74 -8.24 -12.09
CA ARG A 43 -0.88 -6.88 -11.57
C ARG A 43 0.28 -6.59 -10.62
N LEU A 44 0.94 -5.44 -10.79
CA LEU A 44 2.02 -5.00 -9.90
C LEU A 44 1.45 -3.99 -8.89
N ALA A 45 1.36 -4.38 -7.62
CA ALA A 45 0.83 -3.51 -6.58
C ALA A 45 1.78 -2.34 -6.26
N THR A 46 1.24 -1.13 -6.25
CA THR A 46 1.96 0.10 -5.89
C THR A 46 2.20 0.21 -4.38
N LEU A 47 2.94 1.24 -3.96
CA LEU A 47 3.10 1.62 -2.55
C LEU A 47 2.27 2.87 -2.23
N ASP A 48 2.03 3.09 -0.94
CA ASP A 48 1.38 4.31 -0.44
C ASP A 48 2.43 5.18 0.29
N PRO A 49 2.65 6.44 -0.12
CA PRO A 49 1.98 7.14 -1.22
C PRO A 49 2.49 6.72 -2.61
N PRO A 50 1.65 6.77 -3.66
CA PRO A 50 2.01 6.32 -5.01
C PRO A 50 2.76 7.41 -5.79
N LEU A 51 3.96 7.78 -5.33
CA LEU A 51 4.80 8.81 -5.95
C LEU A 51 5.96 8.16 -6.71
N SER A 52 6.06 8.38 -8.03
CA SER A 52 6.98 7.66 -8.91
C SER A 52 8.45 7.64 -8.42
N PRO A 53 9.07 8.72 -7.89
CA PRO A 53 10.44 8.64 -7.38
C PRO A 53 10.60 7.64 -6.23
N MET A 54 9.59 7.52 -5.37
CA MET A 54 9.58 6.55 -4.27
C MET A 54 9.42 5.14 -4.82
N LEU A 55 8.52 4.95 -5.78
CA LEU A 55 8.17 3.66 -6.35
C LEU A 55 9.29 3.07 -7.22
N TRP A 56 9.86 3.83 -8.14
CA TRP A 56 10.97 3.38 -8.99
C TRP A 56 12.26 3.15 -8.21
N THR A 57 12.49 3.90 -7.12
CA THR A 57 13.58 3.60 -6.17
C THR A 57 13.30 2.31 -5.40
N SER A 58 12.07 2.11 -4.91
CA SER A 58 11.67 0.87 -4.25
C SER A 58 11.82 -0.34 -5.18
N MET A 59 11.48 -0.17 -6.46
CA MET A 59 11.62 -1.20 -7.48
C MET A 59 13.08 -1.56 -7.74
N ALA A 60 13.96 -0.55 -7.78
CA ALA A 60 15.39 -0.73 -8.01
C ALA A 60 16.16 -1.28 -6.80
N THR A 61 15.59 -1.21 -5.59
CA THR A 61 16.28 -1.56 -4.34
C THR A 61 15.64 -2.74 -3.60
N GLY A 62 14.37 -3.04 -3.85
CA GLY A 62 13.61 -4.08 -3.15
C GLY A 62 13.20 -3.72 -1.72
N VAL A 63 13.33 -2.44 -1.33
CA VAL A 63 12.96 -1.94 0.01
C VAL A 63 12.03 -0.73 -0.09
N ARG A 64 11.37 -0.39 1.02
CA ARG A 64 10.45 0.74 1.12
C ARG A 64 11.16 2.10 1.28
N PRO A 65 10.45 3.21 1.04
CA PRO A 65 10.97 4.57 1.19
C PRO A 65 11.63 4.91 2.52
N PHE A 66 11.10 4.41 3.64
CA PHE A 66 11.73 4.62 4.95
C PHE A 66 13.12 3.97 5.09
N ARG A 67 13.50 3.03 4.20
CA ARG A 67 14.86 2.44 4.16
C ARG A 67 15.74 3.14 3.13
N HIS A 68 15.27 3.26 1.88
CA HIS A 68 16.10 3.83 0.81
C HIS A 68 16.23 5.36 0.89
N GLY A 69 15.34 6.06 1.60
CA GLY A 69 15.48 7.48 1.93
C GLY A 69 14.95 8.46 0.88
N VAL A 70 14.46 8.01 -0.27
CA VAL A 70 13.80 8.85 -1.29
C VAL A 70 12.34 9.01 -0.90
N LEU A 71 11.91 10.23 -0.60
CA LEU A 71 10.62 10.51 0.08
C LEU A 71 9.64 11.36 -0.73
N GLY A 72 9.96 11.77 -1.95
CA GLY A 72 9.07 12.61 -2.76
C GLY A 72 9.77 13.12 -4.01
N PHE A 73 9.17 14.12 -4.68
CA PHE A 73 9.70 14.72 -5.90
C PHE A 73 10.84 15.73 -5.67
N VAL A 74 10.90 16.31 -4.47
CA VAL A 74 11.88 17.33 -4.09
C VAL A 74 12.48 17.04 -2.72
N GLU A 75 13.68 17.55 -2.49
CA GLU A 75 14.44 17.40 -1.26
C GLU A 75 15.14 18.71 -0.87
N SER A 76 15.55 18.82 0.40
CA SER A 76 16.43 19.92 0.81
C SER A 76 17.82 19.74 0.17
N ASN A 77 18.39 20.83 -0.32
CA ASN A 77 19.77 20.84 -0.84
C ASN A 77 20.84 20.94 0.27
N GLY A 78 20.45 20.98 1.55
CA GLY A 78 21.38 21.13 2.68
C GLY A 78 21.90 22.56 2.93
N GLU A 79 21.71 23.47 1.98
CA GLU A 79 22.18 24.87 2.02
C GLU A 79 21.05 25.89 2.24
N GLY A 80 19.86 25.41 2.64
CA GLY A 80 18.70 26.25 2.88
C GLY A 80 17.83 26.49 1.64
N GLY A 81 17.99 25.70 0.58
CA GLY A 81 17.11 25.63 -0.58
C GLY A 81 16.53 24.22 -0.81
N ILE A 82 15.84 24.04 -1.92
CA ILE A 82 15.33 22.75 -2.38
C ILE A 82 15.92 22.38 -3.74
N ARG A 83 15.89 21.09 -4.07
CA ARG A 83 16.21 20.56 -5.40
C ARG A 83 15.28 19.39 -5.74
N PRO A 84 15.12 19.04 -7.03
CA PRO A 84 14.49 17.78 -7.40
C PRO A 84 15.25 16.61 -6.78
N VAL A 85 14.53 15.55 -6.42
CA VAL A 85 15.14 14.35 -5.83
C VAL A 85 16.19 13.75 -6.76
N SER A 86 17.24 13.23 -6.16
CA SER A 86 18.49 12.88 -6.83
C SER A 86 19.09 11.57 -6.30
N SER A 87 20.09 11.04 -7.02
CA SER A 87 20.84 9.85 -6.60
C SER A 87 21.55 10.05 -5.24
N TYR A 88 21.83 11.30 -4.83
CA TYR A 88 22.48 11.61 -3.54
C TYR A 88 21.69 11.14 -2.33
N HIS A 89 20.37 11.05 -2.44
CA HIS A 89 19.49 10.75 -1.30
C HIS A 89 19.24 9.25 -1.09
N ARG A 90 19.58 8.42 -2.08
CA ARG A 90 19.41 6.97 -1.99
C ARG A 90 20.46 6.39 -1.02
N LYS A 91 19.99 5.75 0.06
CA LYS A 91 20.81 5.26 1.18
C LYS A 91 21.21 3.79 1.09
N VAL A 92 20.71 3.06 0.09
CA VAL A 92 20.88 1.60 -0.05
C VAL A 92 21.22 1.26 -1.48
N ASN A 93 21.88 0.14 -1.73
CA ASN A 93 22.22 -0.35 -3.07
C ASN A 93 20.98 -0.62 -3.93
N ALA A 94 21.08 -0.33 -5.23
CA ALA A 94 20.12 -0.70 -6.25
C ALA A 94 20.64 -1.91 -7.02
N PHE A 95 19.81 -2.55 -7.85
CA PHE A 95 20.21 -3.75 -8.60
C PHE A 95 21.46 -3.53 -9.45
N TRP A 96 21.65 -2.33 -10.04
CA TRP A 96 22.86 -2.01 -10.81
C TRP A 96 24.12 -1.96 -9.94
N ASN A 97 24.00 -1.59 -8.66
CA ASN A 97 25.11 -1.64 -7.72
C ASN A 97 25.45 -3.09 -7.34
N MET A 98 24.43 -3.90 -7.05
CA MET A 98 24.57 -5.32 -6.73
C MET A 98 25.19 -6.08 -7.89
N PHE A 99 24.77 -5.78 -9.12
CA PHE A 99 25.30 -6.38 -10.34
C PHE A 99 26.75 -5.96 -10.61
N THR A 100 27.08 -4.69 -10.36
CA THR A 100 28.47 -4.20 -10.45
C THR A 100 29.40 -4.96 -9.48
N LYS A 101 28.95 -5.21 -8.23
CA LYS A 101 29.72 -5.99 -7.23
C LYS A 101 29.97 -7.44 -7.68
N GLU A 102 29.09 -7.99 -8.51
CA GLU A 102 29.17 -9.33 -9.08
C GLU A 102 29.82 -9.36 -10.48
N GLY A 103 30.31 -8.22 -10.97
CA GLY A 103 30.98 -8.13 -12.27
C GLY A 103 30.03 -8.25 -13.48
N LEU A 104 28.72 -8.16 -13.26
CA LEU A 104 27.70 -8.10 -14.32
C LEU A 104 27.63 -6.70 -14.92
N LYS A 105 27.33 -6.63 -16.22
CA LYS A 105 27.26 -5.38 -16.98
C LYS A 105 25.83 -4.86 -17.06
N SER A 106 25.62 -3.60 -16.68
CA SER A 106 24.30 -2.97 -16.67
C SER A 106 24.26 -1.74 -17.58
N ASN A 107 23.29 -1.70 -18.50
CA ASN A 107 22.85 -0.47 -19.12
C ASN A 107 21.64 0.05 -18.34
N VAL A 108 21.70 1.27 -17.81
CA VAL A 108 20.59 1.91 -17.06
C VAL A 108 20.26 3.23 -17.73
N VAL A 109 19.07 3.33 -18.33
CA VAL A 109 18.67 4.48 -19.16
C VAL A 109 17.45 5.14 -18.54
N ALA A 110 17.60 6.43 -18.22
CA ALA A 110 16.60 7.35 -17.72
C ALA A 110 15.93 6.96 -16.38
N TRP A 111 16.37 5.91 -15.70
CA TRP A 111 15.76 5.44 -14.44
C TRP A 111 15.60 6.57 -13.41
N TRP A 112 14.46 6.72 -12.75
CA TRP A 112 14.25 7.87 -11.86
C TRP A 112 14.31 7.50 -10.37
N PRO A 113 15.10 8.20 -9.53
CA PRO A 113 16.19 9.14 -9.86
C PRO A 113 17.51 8.45 -10.21
N SER A 114 18.22 9.01 -11.20
CA SER A 114 19.55 8.58 -11.65
C SER A 114 20.47 9.76 -11.97
N ASN A 115 20.17 10.97 -11.46
CA ASN A 115 21.07 12.11 -11.54
C ASN A 115 21.67 12.45 -10.16
N PRO A 116 22.99 12.61 -10.02
CA PRO A 116 24.00 12.28 -11.02
C PRO A 116 24.07 10.76 -11.27
N VAL A 117 24.68 10.39 -12.39
CA VAL A 117 24.98 8.98 -12.71
C VAL A 117 26.00 8.39 -11.75
N GLU A 118 26.00 7.07 -11.68
CA GLU A 118 26.95 6.27 -10.90
C GLU A 118 27.95 5.55 -11.82
N SER A 119 29.16 5.34 -11.32
CA SER A 119 30.24 4.64 -12.01
C SER A 119 30.06 3.11 -12.01
N ILE A 120 28.94 2.63 -12.53
CA ILE A 120 28.59 1.20 -12.57
C ILE A 120 29.44 0.42 -13.58
N ASN A 121 29.49 -0.90 -13.49
CA ASN A 121 30.04 -1.72 -14.55
C ASN A 121 29.06 -1.75 -15.73
N GLY A 122 29.24 -0.86 -16.72
CA GLY A 122 28.35 -0.72 -17.88
C GLY A 122 28.12 0.76 -18.23
N VAL A 123 26.91 1.09 -18.68
CA VAL A 123 26.54 2.45 -19.10
C VAL A 123 25.34 2.95 -18.31
N MET A 124 25.41 4.18 -17.79
CA MET A 124 24.30 4.84 -17.12
C MET A 124 24.00 6.16 -17.80
N VAL A 125 22.75 6.35 -18.20
CA VAL A 125 22.24 7.60 -18.78
C VAL A 125 21.12 8.09 -17.87
N SER A 126 21.29 9.28 -17.33
CA SER A 126 20.44 9.86 -16.30
C SER A 126 19.04 10.22 -16.80
N ASN A 127 18.05 10.23 -15.90
CA ASN A 127 16.69 10.74 -16.14
C ASN A 127 16.66 12.23 -16.56
N ARG A 128 17.75 12.98 -16.36
CA ARG A 128 17.88 14.38 -16.82
C ARG A 128 18.41 14.54 -18.24
N PHE A 129 18.86 13.45 -18.88
CA PHE A 129 19.53 13.49 -20.17
C PHE A 129 18.67 14.14 -21.28
N HIS A 130 17.36 13.88 -21.28
CA HIS A 130 16.43 14.38 -22.29
C HIS A 130 15.76 15.73 -21.92
N GLN A 131 16.01 16.29 -20.73
CA GLN A 131 15.32 17.49 -20.24
C GLN A 131 15.90 18.79 -20.83
N GLU A 132 15.05 19.82 -20.97
CA GLU A 132 15.46 21.19 -21.32
C GLU A 132 15.88 22.01 -20.09
N LYS A 133 16.60 23.14 -20.27
CA LYS A 133 16.96 24.07 -19.18
C LYS A 133 15.89 25.17 -18.99
N LYS A 134 15.69 25.68 -17.76
CA LYS A 134 14.66 26.72 -17.48
C LYS A 134 14.97 28.00 -18.25
N GLY A 135 13.95 28.60 -18.85
CA GLY A 135 14.11 29.75 -19.76
C GLY A 135 14.40 29.38 -21.21
N ALA A 136 14.46 28.07 -21.53
CA ALA A 136 14.63 27.55 -22.88
C ALA A 136 13.31 27.19 -23.57
N GLU A 137 12.27 28.03 -23.48
CA GLU A 137 11.36 28.14 -24.64
C GLU A 137 12.12 28.65 -25.90
N THR A 138 13.42 28.99 -25.76
CA THR A 138 14.23 29.71 -26.73
C THR A 138 15.72 29.31 -26.77
N MET A 139 16.11 28.06 -26.47
CA MET A 139 17.31 27.56 -27.13
C MET A 139 16.87 27.01 -28.49
N GLU A 140 17.28 27.65 -29.57
CA GLU A 140 17.29 27.04 -30.90
C GLU A 140 17.97 25.66 -30.77
N ALA A 141 17.49 24.65 -31.49
CA ALA A 141 18.04 23.28 -31.47
C ALA A 141 19.59 23.25 -31.56
N ASP A 142 20.18 24.25 -32.20
CA ASP A 142 21.62 24.45 -32.38
C ASP A 142 22.44 24.67 -31.09
N ASN A 143 21.82 24.85 -29.92
CA ASN A 143 22.53 25.04 -28.64
C ASN A 143 21.80 24.36 -27.48
N TRP A 144 21.79 23.03 -27.38
CA TRP A 144 21.13 22.29 -26.31
C TRP A 144 22.10 21.34 -25.58
N PRO A 145 22.94 21.82 -24.64
CA PRO A 145 23.90 20.97 -23.94
C PRO A 145 23.19 20.01 -22.97
N ILE A 146 23.74 18.80 -22.83
CA ILE A 146 23.32 17.85 -21.79
C ILE A 146 23.70 18.38 -20.39
N ALA A 147 22.91 18.02 -19.38
CA ALA A 147 23.25 18.38 -18.00
C ALA A 147 24.52 17.65 -17.54
N PRO A 148 25.38 18.25 -16.71
CA PRO A 148 26.56 17.58 -16.16
C PRO A 148 26.20 16.28 -15.43
N ALA A 149 27.12 15.31 -15.44
CA ALA A 149 26.94 14.01 -14.80
C ALA A 149 25.65 13.29 -15.22
N SER A 150 25.26 13.43 -16.50
CA SER A 150 24.11 12.73 -17.09
C SER A 150 24.49 11.44 -17.81
N VAL A 151 25.77 11.19 -18.08
CA VAL A 151 26.22 9.99 -18.79
C VAL A 151 27.46 9.42 -18.10
N TYR A 152 27.47 8.11 -17.90
CA TYR A 152 28.66 7.34 -17.52
C TYR A 152 28.79 6.14 -18.45
N PRO A 153 29.99 5.84 -18.97
CA PRO A 153 31.22 6.64 -18.87
C PRO A 153 31.12 7.93 -19.70
N GLU A 154 31.82 8.98 -19.26
CA GLU A 154 31.77 10.33 -19.87
C GLU A 154 32.14 10.34 -21.36
N GLU A 155 32.97 9.38 -21.80
CA GLU A 155 33.38 9.25 -23.21
C GLU A 155 32.22 8.95 -24.17
N LEU A 156 31.08 8.44 -23.67
CA LEU A 156 29.87 8.22 -24.49
C LEU A 156 28.97 9.45 -24.56
N ALA A 157 29.24 10.50 -23.79
CA ALA A 157 28.36 11.65 -23.65
C ALA A 157 28.13 12.38 -24.98
N GLU A 158 29.19 12.59 -25.76
CA GLU A 158 29.11 13.28 -27.07
C GLU A 158 28.32 12.46 -28.09
N SER A 159 28.65 11.17 -28.25
CA SER A 159 27.95 10.29 -29.20
C SER A 159 26.48 10.09 -28.85
N LEU A 160 26.14 9.95 -27.56
CA LEU A 160 24.74 9.78 -27.16
C LEU A 160 23.95 11.09 -27.29
N ALA A 161 24.59 12.25 -27.11
CA ALA A 161 23.93 13.53 -27.27
C ALA A 161 23.38 13.76 -28.68
N GLU A 162 23.99 13.14 -29.71
CA GLU A 162 23.50 13.17 -31.10
C GLU A 162 22.16 12.45 -31.28
N LEU A 163 21.75 11.59 -30.34
CA LEU A 163 20.48 10.85 -30.38
C LEU A 163 19.31 11.63 -29.76
N ARG A 164 19.56 12.81 -29.19
CA ARG A 164 18.53 13.62 -28.54
C ARG A 164 17.63 14.26 -29.59
N VAL A 165 16.33 14.11 -29.39
CA VAL A 165 15.30 14.75 -30.20
C VAL A 165 14.79 15.96 -29.44
N HIS A 166 14.91 17.14 -30.03
CA HIS A 166 14.38 18.37 -29.45
C HIS A 166 12.88 18.52 -29.76
N PRO A 167 12.04 19.06 -28.84
CA PRO A 167 10.60 19.21 -29.11
C PRO A 167 10.25 20.01 -30.37
N GLN A 168 11.11 20.94 -30.80
CA GLN A 168 10.91 21.72 -32.04
C GLN A 168 11.08 20.87 -33.32
N GLU A 169 11.74 19.71 -33.23
CA GLU A 169 11.89 18.77 -34.35
C GLU A 169 10.62 17.95 -34.59
N ILE A 170 9.71 17.91 -33.61
CA ILE A 170 8.44 17.19 -33.74
C ILE A 170 7.47 18.00 -34.59
N SER A 171 7.40 17.63 -35.86
CA SER A 171 6.45 18.24 -36.80
C SER A 171 4.99 17.96 -36.42
N GLY A 172 4.07 18.83 -36.87
CA GLY A 172 2.63 18.61 -36.66
C GLY A 172 2.12 17.28 -37.25
N GLN A 173 2.77 16.73 -38.27
CA GLN A 173 2.41 15.42 -38.84
C GLN A 173 2.66 14.27 -37.84
N LEU A 174 3.64 14.39 -36.95
CA LEU A 174 3.91 13.41 -35.89
C LEU A 174 2.94 13.53 -34.72
N VAL A 175 2.29 14.68 -34.55
CA VAL A 175 1.26 14.91 -33.52
C VAL A 175 -0.14 14.44 -33.99
N MET A 176 -0.42 14.49 -35.29
CA MET A 176 -1.72 14.12 -35.86
C MET A 176 -2.22 12.70 -35.52
N PRO A 177 -1.39 11.66 -35.38
CA PRO A 177 -1.85 10.35 -34.91
C PRO A 177 -2.52 10.39 -33.52
N PHE A 178 -2.14 11.34 -32.67
CA PHE A 178 -2.70 11.54 -31.33
C PHE A 178 -3.90 12.50 -31.35
N VAL A 179 -3.84 13.50 -32.22
CA VAL A 179 -4.88 14.53 -32.40
C VAL A 179 -5.19 14.67 -33.90
N PRO A 180 -6.06 13.80 -34.48
CA PRO A 180 -6.29 13.77 -35.94
C PRO A 180 -6.77 15.09 -36.54
N ARG A 181 -7.52 15.86 -35.74
CA ARG A 181 -8.06 17.17 -36.11
C ARG A 181 -7.18 18.33 -35.64
N ALA A 182 -5.89 18.10 -35.36
CA ALA A 182 -4.96 19.14 -34.89
C ALA A 182 -4.85 20.34 -35.85
N HIS A 183 -5.07 20.14 -37.14
CA HIS A 183 -5.07 21.21 -38.15
C HIS A 183 -6.27 22.16 -38.06
N GLU A 184 -7.34 21.76 -37.35
CA GLU A 184 -8.56 22.55 -37.16
C GLU A 184 -8.46 23.49 -35.94
N LEU A 185 -7.40 23.33 -35.13
CA LEU A 185 -7.18 24.14 -33.94
C LEU A 185 -6.99 25.60 -34.33
N ASN A 186 -7.83 26.46 -33.77
CA ASN A 186 -7.66 27.89 -33.91
C ASN A 186 -6.49 28.32 -33.01
N LYS A 187 -5.83 29.43 -33.33
CA LYS A 187 -4.75 30.03 -32.52
C LYS A 187 -5.27 30.60 -31.18
N LYS A 188 -6.03 29.84 -30.40
CA LYS A 188 -6.22 30.10 -28.98
C LYS A 188 -5.00 29.57 -28.26
N ASP A 189 -4.38 30.39 -27.43
CA ASP A 189 -3.11 30.06 -26.77
C ASP A 189 -3.17 28.69 -26.03
N SER A 190 -4.31 28.34 -25.43
CA SER A 190 -4.47 27.07 -24.69
C SER A 190 -4.49 25.80 -25.55
N GLU A 191 -4.93 25.87 -26.80
CA GLU A 191 -4.95 24.73 -27.74
C GLU A 191 -3.57 24.51 -28.35
N GLU A 192 -2.88 25.60 -28.70
CA GLU A 192 -1.49 25.56 -29.18
C GLU A 192 -0.54 25.00 -28.10
N THR A 193 -0.73 25.36 -26.83
CA THR A 193 0.05 24.83 -25.71
C THR A 193 -0.08 23.31 -25.56
N LYS A 194 -1.27 22.73 -25.74
CA LYS A 194 -1.45 21.26 -25.63
C LYS A 194 -0.73 20.49 -26.73
N LEU A 195 -0.69 21.01 -27.95
CA LEU A 195 0.09 20.37 -29.03
C LEU A 195 1.59 20.41 -28.74
N LYS A 196 2.09 21.52 -28.19
CA LYS A 196 3.50 21.65 -27.75
C LYS A 196 3.83 20.65 -26.65
N ILE A 197 2.91 20.41 -25.71
CA ILE A 197 3.06 19.38 -24.66
C ILE A 197 3.18 17.98 -25.28
N ILE A 198 2.32 17.61 -26.24
CA ILE A 198 2.42 16.31 -26.94
C ILE A 198 3.77 16.20 -27.66
N ALA A 199 4.19 17.24 -28.38
CA ALA A 199 5.48 17.28 -29.05
C ALA A 199 6.65 17.07 -28.07
N LYS A 200 6.61 17.72 -26.90
CA LYS A 200 7.60 17.53 -25.84
C LYS A 200 7.67 16.07 -25.37
N PHE A 201 6.54 15.45 -25.06
CA PHE A 201 6.50 14.05 -24.59
C PHE A 201 7.00 13.06 -25.65
N LEU A 202 6.69 13.31 -26.93
CA LEU A 202 7.23 12.52 -28.05
C LEU A 202 8.74 12.67 -28.18
N ALA A 203 9.27 13.88 -28.09
CA ALA A 203 10.70 14.15 -28.19
C ALA A 203 11.48 13.49 -27.03
N HIS A 204 10.96 13.60 -25.80
CA HIS A 204 11.56 13.02 -24.60
C HIS A 204 11.58 11.49 -24.67
N SER A 205 10.43 10.86 -24.95
CA SER A 205 10.36 9.39 -25.11
C SER A 205 11.20 8.87 -26.27
N SER A 206 11.25 9.59 -27.41
CA SER A 206 12.09 9.24 -28.54
C SER A 206 13.57 9.26 -28.20
N THR A 207 14.01 10.27 -27.43
CA THR A 207 15.40 10.38 -26.96
C THR A 207 15.78 9.20 -26.07
N VAL A 208 14.95 8.89 -25.08
CA VAL A 208 15.16 7.75 -24.16
C VAL A 208 15.20 6.43 -24.94
N HIS A 209 14.26 6.24 -25.87
CA HIS A 209 14.20 5.06 -26.71
C HIS A 209 15.43 4.92 -27.61
N ALA A 210 15.84 6.00 -28.30
CA ALA A 210 17.00 6.01 -29.18
C ALA A 210 18.27 5.59 -28.43
N VAL A 211 18.52 6.17 -27.25
CA VAL A 211 19.64 5.79 -26.37
C VAL A 211 19.54 4.32 -25.96
N GLY A 212 18.38 3.86 -25.50
CA GLY A 212 18.17 2.46 -25.11
C GLY A 212 18.50 1.48 -26.26
N THR A 213 18.02 1.79 -27.47
CA THR A 213 18.27 0.97 -28.67
C THR A 213 19.71 1.02 -29.16
N GLU A 214 20.39 2.17 -29.02
CA GLU A 214 21.81 2.30 -29.38
C GLU A 214 22.68 1.46 -28.44
N LEU A 215 22.42 1.52 -27.13
CA LEU A 215 23.19 0.76 -26.15
C LEU A 215 22.97 -0.76 -26.28
N LEU A 216 21.78 -1.20 -26.67
CA LEU A 216 21.52 -2.62 -26.96
C LEU A 216 22.43 -3.17 -28.07
N ASP A 217 22.76 -2.35 -29.08
CA ASP A 217 23.56 -2.74 -30.25
C ASP A 217 25.07 -2.51 -30.06
N THR A 218 25.46 -1.47 -29.32
CA THR A 218 26.85 -0.99 -29.28
C THR A 218 27.65 -1.39 -28.05
N THR A 219 26.99 -1.92 -27.02
CA THR A 219 27.64 -2.27 -25.75
C THR A 219 27.52 -3.75 -25.39
N GLU A 220 28.42 -4.23 -24.55
CA GLU A 220 28.29 -5.52 -23.90
C GLU A 220 27.46 -5.37 -22.63
N TRP A 221 26.38 -6.14 -22.50
CA TRP A 221 25.46 -6.03 -21.37
C TRP A 221 24.95 -7.40 -20.90
N ASP A 222 24.65 -7.48 -19.61
CA ASP A 222 23.89 -8.57 -18.98
C ASP A 222 22.45 -8.12 -18.74
N ILE A 223 22.27 -6.91 -18.21
CA ILE A 223 20.96 -6.27 -18.11
C ILE A 223 20.93 -4.93 -18.86
N THR A 224 19.85 -4.67 -19.57
CA THR A 224 19.50 -3.32 -20.05
C THR A 224 18.16 -2.92 -19.42
N ALA A 225 18.17 -1.86 -18.63
CA ALA A 225 17.00 -1.31 -17.96
C ALA A 225 16.70 0.07 -18.54
N VAL A 226 15.50 0.24 -19.11
CA VAL A 226 15.04 1.49 -19.72
C VAL A 226 13.74 1.92 -19.06
N TYR A 227 13.71 3.13 -18.52
CA TYR A 227 12.53 3.72 -17.91
C TYR A 227 11.92 4.78 -18.83
N HIS A 228 10.62 4.67 -19.10
CA HIS A 228 9.84 5.63 -19.87
C HIS A 228 8.78 6.30 -18.98
N ASP A 229 8.92 7.60 -18.78
CA ASP A 229 7.99 8.48 -18.04
C ASP A 229 6.82 9.00 -18.89
N ALA A 230 6.92 8.88 -20.22
CA ALA A 230 6.01 9.58 -21.12
C ALA A 230 4.54 9.14 -20.98
N LEU A 231 4.26 7.86 -20.68
CA LEU A 231 2.87 7.41 -20.46
C LEU A 231 2.20 8.15 -19.30
N ASP A 232 2.89 8.32 -18.17
CA ASP A 232 2.41 9.09 -17.01
C ASP A 232 2.12 10.55 -17.40
N HIS A 233 3.08 11.19 -18.06
CA HIS A 233 2.93 12.55 -18.56
C HIS A 233 1.74 12.73 -19.51
N PHE A 234 1.52 11.78 -20.44
CA PHE A 234 0.34 11.76 -21.30
C PHE A 234 -0.95 11.58 -20.51
N CYS A 235 -0.94 10.72 -19.48
CA CYS A 235 -2.11 10.47 -18.64
C CYS A 235 -2.48 11.72 -17.82
N HIS A 236 -1.55 12.38 -17.12
CA HIS A 236 -1.87 13.62 -16.42
C HIS A 236 -2.37 14.74 -17.35
N GLY A 237 -1.79 14.86 -18.54
CA GLY A 237 -2.21 15.87 -19.51
C GLY A 237 -3.61 15.61 -20.09
N PHE A 238 -3.94 14.35 -20.36
CA PHE A 238 -5.03 13.99 -21.28
C PHE A 238 -5.99 12.89 -20.81
N MET A 239 -5.76 12.21 -19.69
CA MET A 239 -6.65 11.13 -19.18
C MET A 239 -8.06 11.61 -18.92
N LYS A 240 -8.24 12.87 -18.51
CA LYS A 240 -9.58 13.48 -18.39
C LYS A 240 -10.38 13.41 -19.70
N PHE A 241 -9.74 13.54 -20.86
CA PHE A 241 -10.41 13.45 -22.16
C PHE A 241 -10.61 12.02 -22.66
N HIS A 242 -10.02 11.02 -22.01
CA HIS A 242 -10.16 9.63 -22.41
C HIS A 242 -11.62 9.16 -22.24
N PRO A 243 -12.20 8.37 -23.18
CA PRO A 243 -13.52 7.79 -23.01
C PRO A 243 -13.59 6.85 -21.79
N PRO A 244 -14.70 6.81 -21.04
CA PRO A 244 -15.97 7.50 -21.27
C PRO A 244 -15.90 9.01 -21.00
N ARG A 245 -16.74 9.84 -21.61
CA ARG A 245 -16.76 11.27 -21.30
C ARG A 245 -17.33 11.51 -19.90
N MET A 246 -16.60 12.26 -19.05
CA MET A 246 -17.06 12.63 -17.70
C MET A 246 -18.11 13.74 -17.75
N GLU A 247 -19.01 13.76 -16.75
CA GLU A 247 -20.04 14.80 -16.62
C GLU A 247 -19.41 16.20 -16.49
N GLY A 248 -19.99 17.19 -17.18
CA GLY A 248 -19.49 18.57 -17.17
C GLY A 248 -18.26 18.84 -18.05
N MET A 249 -17.73 17.82 -18.73
CA MET A 249 -16.61 17.99 -19.66
C MET A 249 -17.03 18.74 -20.93
N ASP A 250 -16.16 19.61 -21.43
CA ASP A 250 -16.34 20.27 -22.72
C ASP A 250 -16.31 19.25 -23.89
N GLU A 251 -17.30 19.34 -24.78
CA GLU A 251 -17.49 18.38 -25.87
C GLU A 251 -16.43 18.50 -26.95
N GLU A 252 -16.09 19.73 -27.32
CA GLU A 252 -15.13 20.00 -28.39
C GLU A 252 -13.72 19.54 -27.97
N ALA A 253 -13.31 19.85 -26.75
CA ALA A 253 -12.06 19.37 -26.18
C ALA A 253 -12.03 17.84 -26.03
N PHE A 254 -13.12 17.22 -25.58
CA PHE A 254 -13.21 15.75 -25.52
C PHE A 254 -13.01 15.12 -26.89
N GLU A 255 -13.79 15.55 -27.89
CA GLU A 255 -13.73 14.98 -29.25
C GLU A 255 -12.34 15.11 -29.88
N LEU A 256 -11.64 16.20 -29.56
CA LEU A 256 -10.31 16.48 -30.08
C LEU A 256 -9.20 15.64 -29.42
N TYR A 257 -9.25 15.48 -28.09
CA TYR A 257 -8.15 14.89 -27.31
C TYR A 257 -8.39 13.46 -26.83
N GLN A 258 -9.58 12.88 -27.02
CA GLN A 258 -9.92 11.51 -26.59
C GLN A 258 -8.97 10.43 -27.11
N GLY A 259 -8.30 10.66 -28.24
CA GLY A 259 -7.35 9.73 -28.85
C GLY A 259 -5.93 9.75 -28.27
N VAL A 260 -5.57 10.79 -27.50
CA VAL A 260 -4.17 11.05 -27.12
C VAL A 260 -3.59 9.93 -26.25
N VAL A 261 -4.29 9.54 -25.17
CA VAL A 261 -3.83 8.48 -24.27
C VAL A 261 -3.69 7.14 -25.00
N ARG A 262 -4.65 6.78 -25.84
CA ARG A 262 -4.59 5.55 -26.64
C ARG A 262 -3.41 5.57 -27.60
N GLY A 263 -3.19 6.70 -28.27
CA GLY A 263 -2.02 6.91 -29.13
C GLY A 263 -0.70 6.74 -28.36
N ALA A 264 -0.63 7.18 -27.10
CA ALA A 264 0.56 7.03 -26.26
C ALA A 264 0.90 5.57 -25.97
N TYR A 265 -0.08 4.71 -25.71
CA TYR A 265 0.13 3.26 -25.54
C TYR A 265 0.60 2.60 -26.84
N VAL A 266 0.01 2.96 -27.99
CA VAL A 266 0.45 2.46 -29.31
C VAL A 266 1.88 2.90 -29.61
N TRP A 267 2.24 4.14 -29.27
CA TRP A 267 3.62 4.64 -29.40
C TRP A 267 4.62 3.83 -28.58
N HIS A 268 4.27 3.49 -27.33
CA HIS A 268 5.12 2.64 -26.49
C HIS A 268 5.22 1.20 -27.01
N ASP A 269 4.15 0.65 -27.60
CA ASP A 269 4.18 -0.65 -28.25
C ASP A 269 5.14 -0.68 -29.46
N MET A 270 5.14 0.38 -30.28
CA MET A 270 6.08 0.52 -31.40
C MET A 270 7.54 0.60 -30.94
N MET A 271 7.81 1.36 -29.87
CA MET A 271 9.14 1.42 -29.25
C MET A 271 9.55 0.04 -28.72
N LEU A 272 8.64 -0.67 -28.04
CA LEU A 272 8.89 -2.03 -27.58
C LEU A 272 9.18 -2.99 -28.74
N GLU A 273 8.43 -2.93 -29.84
CA GLU A 273 8.67 -3.73 -31.04
C GLU A 273 10.11 -3.58 -31.54
N ARG A 274 10.62 -2.34 -31.58
CA ARG A 274 12.00 -2.08 -31.99
C ARG A 274 13.01 -2.73 -31.06
N MET A 275 12.84 -2.61 -29.74
CA MET A 275 13.74 -3.22 -28.75
C MET A 275 13.70 -4.76 -28.81
N LEU A 276 12.51 -5.34 -28.97
CA LEU A 276 12.33 -6.79 -29.11
C LEU A 276 13.04 -7.34 -30.35
N ASN A 277 13.13 -6.56 -31.43
CA ASN A 277 13.85 -6.94 -32.66
C ASN A 277 15.39 -6.88 -32.53
N GLN A 278 15.92 -6.28 -31.46
CA GLN A 278 17.38 -6.17 -31.22
C GLN A 278 17.91 -7.22 -30.23
N ILE A 279 17.02 -7.91 -29.51
CA ILE A 279 17.39 -8.96 -28.57
C ILE A 279 17.24 -10.35 -29.19
N ASP A 280 17.93 -11.33 -28.61
CA ASP A 280 17.82 -12.73 -29.01
C ASP A 280 16.72 -13.48 -28.24
N GLU A 281 16.36 -14.68 -28.70
CA GLU A 281 15.36 -15.54 -28.05
C GLU A 281 15.78 -16.03 -26.65
N ASP A 282 17.08 -15.93 -26.32
CA ASP A 282 17.63 -16.31 -25.03
C ASP A 282 17.57 -15.18 -23.98
N THR A 283 17.12 -13.98 -24.40
CA THR A 283 16.96 -12.82 -23.53
C THR A 283 15.61 -12.85 -22.83
N THR A 284 15.61 -12.74 -21.51
CA THR A 284 14.40 -12.53 -20.72
C THR A 284 13.95 -11.08 -20.83
N VAL A 285 12.68 -10.86 -21.15
CA VAL A 285 12.05 -9.54 -21.18
C VAL A 285 11.16 -9.41 -19.95
N ILE A 286 11.31 -8.31 -19.22
CA ILE A 286 10.41 -7.91 -18.14
C ILE A 286 9.87 -6.52 -18.48
N ILE A 287 8.54 -6.37 -18.45
CA ILE A 287 7.85 -5.09 -18.60
C ILE A 287 7.11 -4.83 -17.30
N CYS A 288 7.35 -3.68 -16.68
CA CYS A 288 6.73 -3.33 -15.40
C CYS A 288 6.28 -1.88 -15.36
N SER A 289 5.27 -1.63 -14.54
CA SER A 289 4.76 -0.31 -14.21
C SER A 289 4.47 -0.20 -12.73
N ASP A 290 4.84 0.92 -12.14
CA ASP A 290 4.77 1.20 -10.71
C ASP A 290 3.35 1.50 -10.21
N HIS A 291 2.49 2.03 -11.08
CA HIS A 291 1.05 2.21 -10.86
C HIS A 291 0.30 2.25 -12.20
N GLY A 292 -1.03 2.35 -12.15
CA GLY A 292 -1.87 2.58 -13.33
C GLY A 292 -2.55 3.94 -13.28
N PHE A 293 -3.55 4.15 -14.13
CA PHE A 293 -4.50 5.27 -14.05
C PHE A 293 -5.93 4.76 -14.10
N HIS A 294 -6.82 5.45 -13.40
CA HIS A 294 -8.25 5.25 -13.62
C HIS A 294 -8.60 5.74 -15.04
N SER A 295 -8.92 4.80 -15.94
CA SER A 295 -9.32 5.09 -17.33
C SER A 295 -10.84 5.11 -17.53
N ASP A 296 -11.62 4.81 -16.49
CA ASP A 296 -13.07 4.57 -16.56
C ASP A 296 -13.89 5.60 -15.77
N HIS A 297 -15.06 5.18 -15.25
CA HIS A 297 -15.95 6.00 -14.44
C HIS A 297 -15.42 6.26 -13.02
N LEU A 298 -14.39 5.54 -12.57
CA LEU A 298 -13.76 5.75 -11.26
C LEU A 298 -12.77 6.92 -11.24
N ARG A 299 -12.58 7.62 -12.37
CA ARG A 299 -11.73 8.80 -12.42
C ARG A 299 -12.17 9.86 -11.40
N PRO A 300 -11.22 10.48 -10.68
CA PRO A 300 -11.55 11.50 -9.69
C PRO A 300 -12.21 12.70 -10.38
N LYS A 301 -13.29 13.20 -9.78
CA LYS A 301 -14.02 14.38 -10.29
C LYS A 301 -13.21 15.67 -10.18
N ARG A 302 -12.28 15.73 -9.22
CA ARG A 302 -11.41 16.88 -8.96
C ARG A 302 -10.09 16.41 -8.34
N VAL A 303 -8.99 16.99 -8.83
CA VAL A 303 -7.67 16.89 -8.19
C VAL A 303 -7.59 17.93 -7.06
N PRO A 304 -7.21 17.53 -5.83
CA PRO A 304 -7.06 18.46 -4.72
C PRO A 304 -5.86 19.40 -4.94
N ASP A 305 -5.98 20.64 -4.48
CA ASP A 305 -4.93 21.65 -4.55
C ASP A 305 -3.98 21.51 -3.35
N VAL A 306 -3.16 20.47 -3.39
CA VAL A 306 -2.17 20.10 -2.37
C VAL A 306 -0.92 19.52 -3.06
N PRO A 307 0.25 19.54 -2.40
CA PRO A 307 1.44 18.89 -2.94
C PRO A 307 1.16 17.42 -3.27
N SER A 308 1.63 16.99 -4.45
CA SER A 308 1.37 15.68 -5.05
C SER A 308 -0.12 15.33 -5.21
N GLY A 309 -1.01 16.33 -5.28
CA GLY A 309 -2.43 16.14 -5.54
C GLY A 309 -2.77 15.28 -6.77
N PRO A 310 -2.05 15.41 -7.92
CA PRO A 310 -2.28 14.60 -9.11
C PRO A 310 -2.21 13.08 -8.87
N ALA A 311 -1.49 12.61 -7.85
CA ALA A 311 -1.37 11.18 -7.54
C ALA A 311 -2.71 10.50 -7.19
N ILE A 312 -3.78 11.27 -6.92
CA ILE A 312 -5.14 10.74 -6.73
C ILE A 312 -5.74 10.14 -8.01
N GLU A 313 -5.19 10.47 -9.18
CA GLU A 313 -5.60 9.91 -10.47
C GLU A 313 -5.04 8.51 -10.70
N HIS A 314 -4.04 8.10 -9.91
CA HIS A 314 -3.33 6.84 -10.06
C HIS A 314 -4.21 5.66 -9.61
N ALA A 315 -4.25 4.62 -10.43
CA ALA A 315 -4.82 3.34 -10.03
C ALA A 315 -3.77 2.55 -9.20
N PRO A 316 -4.19 1.76 -8.21
CA PRO A 316 -3.29 1.11 -7.26
C PRO A 316 -2.45 -0.05 -7.83
N TYR A 317 -2.63 -0.37 -9.12
CA TYR A 317 -1.95 -1.46 -9.80
C TYR A 317 -1.38 -0.99 -11.13
N GLY A 318 -0.10 -1.28 -11.35
CA GLY A 318 0.51 -1.24 -12.67
C GLY A 318 0.55 -2.62 -13.34
N VAL A 319 1.24 -2.67 -14.46
CA VAL A 319 1.48 -3.87 -15.27
C VAL A 319 2.73 -4.63 -14.79
N PHE A 320 2.69 -5.96 -14.84
CA PHE A 320 3.87 -6.83 -14.83
C PHE A 320 3.75 -7.90 -15.90
N VAL A 321 4.77 -8.04 -16.74
CA VAL A 321 4.90 -9.11 -17.74
C VAL A 321 6.33 -9.61 -17.73
N ALA A 322 6.53 -10.92 -17.78
CA ALA A 322 7.85 -11.51 -17.94
C ALA A 322 7.81 -12.65 -18.96
N ALA A 323 8.76 -12.68 -19.89
CA ALA A 323 8.86 -13.73 -20.92
C ALA A 323 10.32 -14.02 -21.24
N GLY A 324 10.72 -15.29 -21.25
CA GLY A 324 12.10 -15.68 -21.52
C GLY A 324 12.36 -17.15 -21.20
N PRO A 325 13.62 -17.61 -21.32
CA PRO A 325 13.99 -18.98 -20.99
C PRO A 325 13.67 -19.35 -19.54
N GLY A 326 12.97 -20.46 -19.33
CA GLY A 326 12.59 -20.97 -18.00
C GLY A 326 11.44 -20.21 -17.32
N ILE A 327 10.84 -19.23 -18.00
CA ILE A 327 9.62 -18.55 -17.54
C ILE A 327 8.39 -19.25 -18.16
N LYS A 328 7.36 -19.45 -17.34
CA LYS A 328 6.09 -20.05 -17.76
C LYS A 328 5.40 -19.25 -18.86
N LYS A 329 4.45 -19.88 -19.56
CA LYS A 329 3.79 -19.30 -20.74
C LYS A 329 2.28 -19.33 -20.61
N GLY A 330 1.63 -18.20 -20.85
CA GLY A 330 0.18 -18.05 -20.81
C GLY A 330 -0.41 -18.14 -19.40
N GLU A 331 0.40 -17.93 -18.36
CA GLU A 331 -0.05 -17.96 -16.96
C GLU A 331 -0.20 -16.56 -16.37
N GLN A 332 -1.13 -16.45 -15.41
CA GLN A 332 -1.32 -15.26 -14.60
C GLN A 332 -0.67 -15.47 -13.22
N ILE A 333 0.10 -14.49 -12.78
CA ILE A 333 0.68 -14.45 -11.43
C ILE A 333 -0.06 -13.46 -10.55
N TYR A 334 0.05 -13.68 -9.25
CA TYR A 334 -0.64 -12.92 -8.22
C TYR A 334 0.32 -12.43 -7.15
N GLY A 335 0.01 -11.28 -6.57
CA GLY A 335 0.79 -10.77 -5.44
C GLY A 335 2.21 -10.39 -5.76
N ALA A 336 2.38 -9.76 -6.92
CA ALA A 336 3.56 -8.98 -7.20
C ALA A 336 3.34 -7.54 -6.68
N SER A 337 4.38 -6.96 -6.11
CA SER A 337 4.48 -5.54 -5.77
C SER A 337 5.74 -4.95 -6.43
N VAL A 338 5.80 -3.63 -6.56
CA VAL A 338 7.02 -2.94 -7.03
C VAL A 338 8.28 -3.37 -6.26
N LEU A 339 8.15 -3.75 -4.98
CA LEU A 339 9.25 -4.25 -4.14
C LEU A 339 9.86 -5.57 -4.64
N ASP A 340 9.14 -6.35 -5.44
CA ASP A 340 9.51 -7.72 -5.80
C ASP A 340 10.43 -7.81 -7.04
N ILE A 341 10.58 -6.71 -7.79
CA ILE A 341 11.36 -6.69 -9.03
C ILE A 341 12.84 -6.97 -8.77
N THR A 342 13.48 -6.24 -7.86
CA THR A 342 14.91 -6.45 -7.54
C THR A 342 15.20 -7.85 -6.98
N PRO A 343 14.48 -8.38 -5.98
CA PRO A 343 14.64 -9.78 -5.54
C PRO A 343 14.48 -10.80 -6.68
N THR A 344 13.55 -10.54 -7.61
CA THR A 344 13.34 -11.40 -8.80
C THR A 344 14.52 -11.34 -9.76
N LEU A 345 15.07 -10.14 -10.01
CA LEU A 345 16.29 -9.97 -10.81
C LEU A 345 17.46 -10.70 -10.18
N LEU A 346 17.70 -10.55 -8.88
CA LEU A 346 18.77 -11.28 -8.18
C LEU A 346 18.63 -12.80 -8.37
N THR A 347 17.41 -13.32 -8.23
CA THR A 347 17.11 -14.74 -8.41
C THR A 347 17.35 -15.22 -9.85
N LEU A 348 16.99 -14.41 -10.86
CA LEU A 348 17.28 -14.71 -12.28
C LEU A 348 18.77 -14.91 -12.56
N TYR A 349 19.63 -14.18 -11.85
CA TYR A 349 21.08 -14.27 -11.98
C TYR A 349 21.74 -15.24 -10.98
N ASP A 350 20.95 -16.00 -10.21
CA ASP A 350 21.44 -16.92 -9.16
C ASP A 350 22.25 -16.19 -8.06
N LEU A 351 21.90 -14.92 -7.82
CA LEU A 351 22.46 -14.05 -6.78
C LEU A 351 21.60 -14.08 -5.52
N PRO A 352 22.19 -13.87 -4.33
CA PRO A 352 21.45 -13.92 -3.08
C PRO A 352 20.53 -12.70 -2.88
N VAL A 353 19.33 -12.96 -2.36
CA VAL A 353 18.36 -11.93 -1.93
C VAL A 353 18.72 -11.44 -0.52
N GLY A 354 18.65 -10.14 -0.29
CA GLY A 354 18.87 -9.56 1.03
C GLY A 354 17.72 -9.92 1.98
N ARG A 355 18.03 -10.41 3.19
CA ARG A 355 17.01 -10.68 4.23
C ARG A 355 16.33 -9.42 4.74
N ASP A 356 16.94 -8.28 4.49
CA ASP A 356 16.45 -6.97 4.85
C ASP A 356 15.63 -6.31 3.72
N MET A 357 15.49 -6.95 2.55
CA MET A 357 14.55 -6.51 1.52
C MET A 357 13.11 -6.67 2.00
N ASP A 358 12.27 -5.68 1.73
CA ASP A 358 10.83 -5.75 2.03
C ASP A 358 10.07 -6.57 0.98
N GLY A 359 10.63 -6.67 -0.24
CA GLY A 359 10.09 -7.47 -1.33
C GLY A 359 10.57 -8.93 -1.33
N LYS A 360 9.92 -9.75 -2.14
CA LYS A 360 10.20 -11.19 -2.32
C LYS A 360 10.48 -11.52 -3.79
N PRO A 361 11.24 -12.59 -4.08
CA PRO A 361 11.36 -13.07 -5.45
C PRO A 361 10.02 -13.65 -5.94
N LEU A 362 9.63 -13.31 -7.17
CA LEU A 362 8.43 -13.85 -7.83
C LEU A 362 8.70 -15.26 -8.34
N LEU A 363 8.65 -16.25 -7.45
CA LEU A 363 8.97 -17.65 -7.78
C LEU A 363 7.94 -18.31 -8.70
N ASP A 364 6.72 -17.79 -8.74
CA ASP A 364 5.63 -18.38 -9.54
C ASP A 364 5.79 -18.15 -11.05
N ILE A 365 6.74 -17.29 -11.47
CA ILE A 365 7.03 -17.04 -12.89
C ILE A 365 7.79 -18.20 -13.54
N TYR A 366 8.46 -19.05 -12.76
CA TYR A 366 9.40 -20.06 -13.27
C TYR A 366 8.74 -21.39 -13.59
N GLU A 367 9.14 -22.04 -14.67
CA GLU A 367 8.75 -23.43 -14.99
C GLU A 367 9.33 -24.41 -13.95
N GLU A 368 10.59 -24.19 -13.55
CA GLU A 368 11.26 -24.88 -12.46
C GLU A 368 11.63 -23.86 -11.37
N ILE A 369 11.04 -24.00 -10.17
CA ILE A 369 11.24 -23.05 -9.07
C ILE A 369 12.72 -23.07 -8.64
N PRO A 370 13.46 -21.95 -8.77
CA PRO A 370 14.86 -21.88 -8.39
C PRO A 370 15.03 -21.89 -6.88
N GLU A 371 16.17 -22.42 -6.41
CA GLU A 371 16.59 -22.27 -5.02
C GLU A 371 16.97 -20.81 -4.74
N VAL A 372 16.34 -20.19 -3.73
CA VAL A 372 16.64 -18.81 -3.35
C VAL A 372 17.77 -18.78 -2.34
N LYS A 373 18.87 -18.14 -2.71
CA LYS A 373 19.99 -17.84 -1.80
C LYS A 373 19.69 -16.57 -1.04
N TYR A 374 20.19 -16.49 0.19
CA TYR A 374 20.01 -15.30 1.04
C TYR A 374 21.33 -14.82 1.62
N ILE A 375 21.45 -13.50 1.78
CA ILE A 375 22.48 -12.82 2.58
C ILE A 375 21.80 -11.89 3.58
N ASP A 376 22.50 -11.50 4.65
CA ASP A 376 21.91 -10.62 5.68
C ASP A 376 21.51 -9.27 5.09
N SER A 377 22.41 -8.63 4.32
CA SER A 377 22.13 -7.40 3.58
C SER A 377 23.23 -7.14 2.54
N TRP A 378 22.86 -6.57 1.39
CA TRP A 378 23.81 -6.08 0.39
C TRP A 378 24.58 -4.84 0.86
N GLU A 379 24.07 -4.13 1.87
CA GLU A 379 24.72 -2.95 2.45
C GLU A 379 25.99 -3.31 3.23
N ASN A 380 26.10 -4.56 3.69
CA ASN A 380 27.29 -5.05 4.38
C ASN A 380 28.44 -5.41 3.41
N ASP A 381 28.17 -5.43 2.11
CA ASP A 381 29.18 -5.75 1.10
C ASP A 381 29.95 -4.49 0.70
N THR A 382 31.22 -4.43 1.10
CA THR A 382 32.11 -3.29 0.82
C THR A 382 32.78 -3.34 -0.55
N ARG A 383 32.49 -4.35 -1.40
CA ARG A 383 33.00 -4.37 -2.78
C ARG A 383 32.49 -3.17 -3.56
N PHE A 384 33.28 -2.73 -4.55
CA PHE A 384 32.88 -1.66 -5.46
C PHE A 384 31.55 -2.00 -6.14
N GLY A 385 30.55 -1.15 -5.94
CA GLY A 385 29.23 -1.26 -6.55
C GLY A 385 28.89 -0.07 -7.44
N GLY A 386 29.85 0.79 -7.76
CA GLY A 386 29.58 2.10 -8.35
C GLY A 386 29.54 3.20 -7.28
N GLU A 387 30.06 4.35 -7.66
CA GLU A 387 30.12 5.58 -6.86
C GLU A 387 29.55 6.73 -7.70
N LEU A 388 28.94 7.73 -7.05
CA LEU A 388 28.43 8.92 -7.74
C LEU A 388 29.58 9.62 -8.48
N VAL A 389 29.38 9.92 -9.76
CA VAL A 389 30.41 10.52 -10.62
C VAL A 389 30.69 12.00 -10.25
N ALA A 390 29.73 12.66 -9.60
CA ALA A 390 29.88 13.99 -9.05
C ALA A 390 29.41 13.99 -7.60
N GLU A 391 30.14 14.65 -6.70
CA GLU A 391 29.83 14.67 -5.26
C GLU A 391 28.75 15.69 -4.87
N ASP A 392 28.62 16.82 -5.58
CA ASP A 392 27.43 17.72 -5.54
C ASP A 392 27.56 18.88 -6.56
N THR A 393 27.74 18.62 -7.85
CA THR A 393 27.73 19.73 -8.83
C THR A 393 26.30 20.16 -9.11
N VAL A 394 25.90 21.29 -8.52
CA VAL A 394 24.57 21.87 -8.71
C VAL A 394 24.47 22.54 -10.09
N ASP A 395 23.80 21.90 -11.05
CA ASP A 395 23.36 22.57 -12.28
C ASP A 395 22.02 23.28 -12.03
N GLU A 396 22.12 24.52 -11.54
CA GLU A 396 20.96 25.34 -11.16
C GLU A 396 19.93 25.48 -12.29
N ALA A 397 20.37 25.58 -13.54
CA ALA A 397 19.47 25.73 -14.68
C ALA A 397 18.64 24.46 -14.96
N SER A 398 19.25 23.28 -14.79
CA SER A 398 18.58 21.99 -14.93
C SER A 398 17.68 21.68 -13.73
N ASN A 399 18.16 21.96 -12.51
CA ASN A 399 17.33 21.88 -11.29
C ASN A 399 16.09 22.76 -11.43
N SER A 400 16.27 24.01 -11.87
CA SER A 400 15.17 24.95 -12.06
C SER A 400 14.16 24.48 -13.11
N ALA A 401 14.60 23.82 -14.19
CA ALA A 401 13.70 23.27 -15.20
C ALA A 401 12.88 22.10 -14.67
N ALA A 402 13.53 21.16 -13.99
CA ALA A 402 12.87 20.03 -13.37
C ALA A 402 11.87 20.48 -12.30
N LEU A 403 12.22 21.48 -11.46
CA LEU A 403 11.28 22.09 -10.52
C LEU A 403 10.09 22.75 -11.24
N GLN A 404 10.33 23.48 -12.33
CA GLN A 404 9.25 24.08 -13.11
C GLN A 404 8.31 23.02 -13.69
N GLN A 405 8.85 21.93 -14.23
CA GLN A 405 8.02 20.82 -14.74
C GLN A 405 7.17 20.21 -13.63
N LEU A 406 7.71 20.02 -12.42
CA LEU A 406 6.95 19.53 -11.27
C LEU A 406 5.84 20.52 -10.85
N ILE A 407 6.08 21.82 -10.95
CA ILE A 407 5.07 22.87 -10.71
C ILE A 407 3.98 22.80 -11.77
N ASP A 408 4.35 22.73 -13.05
CA ASP A 408 3.41 22.71 -14.19
C ASP A 408 2.52 21.46 -14.16
N LEU A 409 3.04 20.33 -13.67
CA LEU A 409 2.30 19.09 -13.44
C LEU A 409 1.45 19.13 -12.16
N GLY A 410 1.67 20.10 -11.26
CA GLY A 410 0.94 20.23 -9.99
C GLY A 410 1.46 19.34 -8.86
N TYR A 411 2.68 18.80 -9.00
CA TYR A 411 3.30 17.95 -7.98
C TYR A 411 3.88 18.76 -6.81
N ILE A 412 4.38 19.97 -7.08
CA ILE A 412 4.89 20.87 -6.04
C ILE A 412 4.30 22.26 -6.22
N ASN A 413 4.20 23.00 -5.12
CA ASN A 413 3.75 24.38 -5.16
C ASN A 413 4.87 25.31 -5.61
N ASP A 414 4.54 26.36 -6.36
CA ASP A 414 5.46 27.43 -6.68
C ASP A 414 5.80 28.27 -5.44
N MET A 415 6.99 28.85 -5.41
CA MET A 415 7.40 29.79 -4.36
C MET A 415 6.79 31.17 -4.68
N GLU A 416 5.61 31.44 -4.14
CA GLU A 416 4.97 32.75 -4.29
C GLU A 416 5.68 33.85 -3.48
N LEU A 417 6.27 34.84 -4.16
CA LEU A 417 6.78 36.08 -3.54
C LEU A 417 5.77 37.22 -3.74
N LYS A 418 5.27 37.82 -2.65
CA LYS A 418 4.38 38.99 -2.69
C LYS A 418 5.16 40.29 -2.52
N GLU A 419 4.60 41.39 -3.01
CA GLU A 419 5.23 42.70 -2.90
C GLU A 419 5.41 43.11 -1.43
N GLY A 420 6.67 43.22 -0.99
CA GLY A 420 7.05 43.52 0.39
C GLY A 420 7.47 42.31 1.23
N ASP A 421 7.44 41.10 0.67
CA ASP A 421 7.95 39.90 1.35
C ASP A 421 9.48 39.93 1.47
N ASP A 422 9.98 39.37 2.58
CA ASP A 422 11.40 39.06 2.74
C ASP A 422 11.68 37.71 2.07
N GLU A 423 12.38 37.74 0.94
CA GLU A 423 12.73 36.56 0.13
C GLU A 423 13.41 35.46 0.95
N ALA A 424 14.25 35.83 1.93
CA ALA A 424 14.95 34.86 2.77
C ALA A 424 13.99 34.14 3.74
N GLU A 425 12.97 34.82 4.24
CA GLU A 425 11.95 34.21 5.11
C GLU A 425 10.97 33.34 4.32
N VAL A 426 10.56 33.77 3.12
CA VAL A 426 9.72 32.96 2.22
C VAL A 426 10.44 31.67 1.82
N SER A 427 11.72 31.77 1.45
CA SER A 427 12.53 30.60 1.10
C SER A 427 12.66 29.62 2.28
N LYS A 428 12.94 30.11 3.49
CA LYS A 428 12.99 29.25 4.70
C LYS A 428 11.66 28.55 4.99
N GLU A 429 10.54 29.26 4.85
CA GLU A 429 9.20 28.66 5.04
C GLU A 429 8.92 27.60 3.96
N TYR A 430 9.33 27.85 2.72
CA TYR A 430 9.19 26.89 1.62
C TYR A 430 10.02 25.61 1.85
N VAL A 431 11.27 25.74 2.30
CA VAL A 431 12.10 24.58 2.69
C VAL A 431 11.47 23.83 3.87
N ARG A 432 10.99 24.55 4.89
CA ARG A 432 10.30 23.94 6.04
C ARG A 432 9.06 23.15 5.61
N ASN A 433 8.23 23.72 4.74
CA ASN A 433 7.05 23.05 4.20
C ASN A 433 7.41 21.83 3.36
N THR A 434 8.49 21.89 2.59
CA THR A 434 9.00 20.74 1.82
C THR A 434 9.45 19.61 2.74
N ILE A 435 10.21 19.90 3.80
CA ILE A 435 10.63 18.91 4.80
C ILE A 435 9.41 18.31 5.50
N ARG A 436 8.45 19.16 5.88
CA ARG A 436 7.19 18.75 6.51
C ARG A 436 6.41 17.78 5.62
N GLU A 437 6.33 18.05 4.32
CA GLU A 437 5.65 17.20 3.35
C GLU A 437 6.39 15.88 3.10
N ASN A 438 7.72 15.90 2.98
CA ASN A 438 8.52 14.67 2.87
C ASN A 438 8.40 13.78 4.12
N ASN A 439 8.29 14.38 5.30
CA ASN A 439 8.02 13.65 6.54
C ASN A 439 6.60 13.06 6.58
N PHE A 440 5.61 13.74 6.00
CA PHE A 440 4.28 13.15 5.79
C PHE A 440 4.36 11.91 4.88
N TYR A 441 5.08 11.98 3.77
CA TYR A 441 5.29 10.82 2.88
C TYR A 441 6.07 9.68 3.57
N LEU A 442 7.04 10.01 4.42
CA LEU A 442 7.76 9.04 5.25
C LEU A 442 6.81 8.34 6.24
N ALA A 443 5.95 9.10 6.93
CA ALA A 443 4.97 8.56 7.85
C ALA A 443 3.98 7.62 7.14
N LYS A 444 3.49 8.02 5.96
CA LYS A 444 2.66 7.18 5.08
C LYS A 444 3.37 5.88 4.70
N SER A 445 4.65 5.95 4.33
CA SER A 445 5.46 4.76 4.04
C SER A 445 5.60 3.82 5.25
N TYR A 446 5.79 4.37 6.45
CA TYR A 446 5.79 3.61 7.70
C TYR A 446 4.44 2.93 7.96
N ALA A 447 3.33 3.67 7.83
CA ALA A 447 1.99 3.12 8.00
C ALA A 447 1.72 1.97 7.01
N ALA A 448 2.08 2.14 5.74
CA ALA A 448 1.95 1.12 4.71
C ALA A 448 2.86 -0.12 4.95
N GLY A 449 3.96 0.06 5.69
CA GLY A 449 4.83 -1.02 6.18
C GLY A 449 4.39 -1.62 7.52
N GLY A 450 3.22 -1.25 8.07
CA GLY A 450 2.72 -1.73 9.36
C GLY A 450 3.38 -1.10 10.60
N LYS A 451 4.23 -0.09 10.41
CA LYS A 451 4.98 0.63 11.45
C LYS A 451 4.19 1.86 11.94
N HIS A 452 3.04 1.59 12.56
CA HIS A 452 2.07 2.63 12.93
C HIS A 452 2.55 3.52 14.09
N ASP A 453 3.41 3.02 14.97
CA ASP A 453 4.00 3.82 16.05
C ASP A 453 4.92 4.90 15.45
N GLU A 454 5.86 4.52 14.56
CA GLU A 454 6.77 5.45 13.87
C GLU A 454 6.02 6.46 13.00
N CYS A 455 4.97 6.00 12.30
CA CYS A 455 4.06 6.89 11.58
C CYS A 455 3.47 7.95 12.52
N LEU A 456 2.90 7.54 13.65
CA LEU A 456 2.23 8.45 14.56
C LEU A 456 3.18 9.49 15.14
N GLU A 457 4.38 9.09 15.56
CA GLU A 457 5.36 10.03 16.14
C GLU A 457 5.76 11.12 15.13
N ILE A 458 6.07 10.74 13.88
CA ILE A 458 6.40 11.70 12.83
C ILE A 458 5.21 12.62 12.54
N MET A 459 4.00 12.05 12.46
CA MET A 459 2.81 12.84 12.19
C MET A 459 2.52 13.88 13.27
N LEU A 460 2.73 13.54 14.55
CA LEU A 460 2.60 14.49 15.66
C LEU A 460 3.69 15.57 15.64
N GLU A 461 4.88 15.26 15.13
CA GLU A 461 5.97 16.24 14.96
C GLU A 461 5.68 17.26 13.86
N VAL A 462 5.11 16.81 12.73
CA VAL A 462 4.85 17.68 11.57
C VAL A 462 3.49 18.37 11.60
N GLU A 463 2.63 18.03 12.54
CA GLU A 463 1.32 18.65 12.67
C GLU A 463 1.41 20.07 13.22
N ASP A 464 0.63 20.96 12.63
CA ASP A 464 0.53 22.36 13.05
C ASP A 464 -0.93 22.67 13.39
N ARG A 465 -1.23 22.77 14.68
CA ARG A 465 -2.58 23.06 15.20
C ARG A 465 -3.09 24.45 14.77
N ASP A 466 -2.19 25.39 14.50
CA ASP A 466 -2.53 26.74 14.06
C ASP A 466 -2.81 26.78 12.55
N LYS A 467 -2.14 25.92 11.78
CA LYS A 467 -2.37 25.70 10.34
C LYS A 467 -2.67 24.22 10.04
N PRO A 468 -3.85 23.73 10.43
CA PRO A 468 -4.17 22.30 10.33
C PRO A 468 -4.27 21.84 8.87
N ASP A 469 -3.56 20.76 8.55
CA ASP A 469 -3.70 20.04 7.27
C ASP A 469 -4.57 18.80 7.49
N PHE A 470 -5.68 18.70 6.77
CA PHE A 470 -6.63 17.60 6.93
C PHE A 470 -6.01 16.22 6.67
N ARG A 471 -5.07 16.13 5.71
CA ARG A 471 -4.39 14.88 5.34
C ARG A 471 -3.63 14.35 6.54
N TYR A 472 -3.00 15.26 7.29
CA TYR A 472 -2.16 14.92 8.44
C TYR A 472 -3.02 14.49 9.62
N LEU A 473 -4.10 15.23 9.88
CA LEU A 473 -5.03 14.91 10.96
C LEU A 473 -5.72 13.56 10.75
N ILE A 474 -6.11 13.21 9.52
CA ILE A 474 -6.66 11.89 9.18
C ILE A 474 -5.64 10.79 9.49
N GLU A 475 -4.38 10.97 9.07
CA GLU A 475 -3.34 9.98 9.30
C GLU A 475 -3.01 9.83 10.80
N ILE A 476 -3.00 10.93 11.57
CA ILE A 476 -2.86 10.89 13.04
C ILE A 476 -3.99 10.07 13.67
N VAL A 477 -5.25 10.34 13.31
CA VAL A 477 -6.40 9.60 13.86
C VAL A 477 -6.28 8.12 13.51
N ASN A 478 -5.97 7.79 12.25
CA ASN A 478 -5.80 6.40 11.80
C ASN A 478 -4.65 5.70 12.55
N ALA A 479 -3.46 6.31 12.62
CA ALA A 479 -2.30 5.76 13.30
C ALA A 479 -2.54 5.63 14.81
N ALA A 480 -3.22 6.59 15.44
CA ALA A 480 -3.63 6.52 16.84
C ALA A 480 -4.59 5.35 17.11
N ILE A 481 -5.56 5.10 16.21
CA ILE A 481 -6.44 3.93 16.32
C ILE A 481 -5.64 2.62 16.18
N LYS A 482 -4.74 2.54 15.18
CA LYS A 482 -3.91 1.35 14.93
C LYS A 482 -2.94 1.04 16.07
N THR A 483 -2.44 2.07 16.74
CA THR A 483 -1.57 1.96 17.93
C THR A 483 -2.35 1.89 19.25
N LYS A 484 -3.69 1.82 19.20
CA LYS A 484 -4.60 1.78 20.35
C LYS A 484 -4.54 3.02 21.26
N ARG A 485 -4.03 4.15 20.78
CA ARG A 485 -4.03 5.46 21.47
C ARG A 485 -5.36 6.18 21.27
N PHE A 486 -6.47 5.55 21.68
CA PHE A 486 -7.83 6.04 21.37
C PHE A 486 -8.18 7.40 21.96
N ALA A 487 -7.61 7.76 23.12
CA ALA A 487 -7.80 9.08 23.71
C ALA A 487 -7.24 10.19 22.81
N LEU A 488 -6.06 9.95 22.22
CA LEU A 488 -5.45 10.84 21.24
C LEU A 488 -6.30 10.92 19.96
N ALA A 489 -6.78 9.78 19.47
CA ALA A 489 -7.66 9.74 18.31
C ALA A 489 -8.95 10.56 18.54
N GLN A 490 -9.54 10.44 19.73
CA GLN A 490 -10.72 11.23 20.13
C GLN A 490 -10.40 12.72 20.26
N GLU A 491 -9.25 13.09 20.85
CA GLU A 491 -8.82 14.50 20.94
C GLU A 491 -8.71 15.14 19.56
N TYR A 492 -8.07 14.46 18.62
CA TYR A 492 -7.91 14.95 17.24
C TYR A 492 -9.25 15.02 16.50
N LEU A 493 -10.15 14.05 16.70
CA LEU A 493 -11.50 14.09 16.16
C LEU A 493 -12.30 15.28 16.70
N ASP A 494 -12.23 15.54 18.01
CA ASP A 494 -12.91 16.66 18.65
C ASP A 494 -12.36 18.01 18.15
N PHE A 495 -11.04 18.09 17.95
CA PHE A 495 -10.40 19.25 17.34
C PHE A 495 -10.93 19.51 15.92
N VAL A 496 -10.97 18.47 15.08
CA VAL A 496 -11.52 18.53 13.70
C VAL A 496 -12.97 19.04 13.71
N LYS A 497 -13.82 18.48 14.57
CA LYS A 497 -15.22 18.87 14.73
C LYS A 497 -15.36 20.32 15.17
N LYS A 498 -14.64 20.72 16.22
CA LYS A 498 -14.72 22.07 16.80
C LYS A 498 -14.29 23.16 15.82
N LYS A 499 -13.31 22.86 14.96
CA LYS A 499 -12.78 23.77 13.95
C LYS A 499 -13.54 23.69 12.61
N ASN A 500 -14.47 22.74 12.47
CA ASN A 500 -15.23 22.49 11.25
C ASN A 500 -14.33 22.30 10.03
N LEU A 501 -13.27 21.48 10.19
CA LEU A 501 -12.20 21.36 9.19
C LEU A 501 -12.58 20.46 8.01
N PHE A 502 -13.46 19.47 8.20
CA PHE A 502 -13.85 18.52 7.17
C PHE A 502 -15.34 18.64 6.85
N SER A 503 -15.76 18.10 5.70
CA SER A 503 -17.19 17.89 5.46
C SER A 503 -17.74 16.86 6.44
N ASP A 504 -19.03 17.00 6.78
CA ASP A 504 -19.70 16.16 7.79
C ASP A 504 -19.52 14.66 7.51
N ASN A 505 -19.47 14.24 6.25
CA ASN A 505 -19.23 12.84 5.89
C ASN A 505 -17.84 12.31 6.29
N PHE A 506 -16.77 13.06 6.01
CA PHE A 506 -15.42 12.63 6.42
C PHE A 506 -15.30 12.61 7.94
N VAL A 507 -15.93 13.58 8.63
CA VAL A 507 -16.02 13.56 10.09
C VAL A 507 -16.75 12.32 10.58
N ASN A 508 -17.89 11.98 9.97
CA ASN A 508 -18.69 10.79 10.33
C ASN A 508 -17.90 9.49 10.12
N MET A 509 -17.12 9.37 9.04
CA MET A 509 -16.26 8.21 8.82
C MET A 509 -15.17 8.08 9.88
N LEU A 510 -14.46 9.18 10.19
CA LEU A 510 -13.44 9.18 11.25
C LEU A 510 -14.06 8.88 12.61
N GLU A 511 -15.22 9.48 12.90
CA GLU A 511 -15.99 9.23 14.11
C GLU A 511 -16.36 7.76 14.23
N ALA A 512 -16.83 7.13 13.16
CA ALA A 512 -17.11 5.71 13.16
C ALA A 512 -15.86 4.88 13.48
N LYS A 513 -14.72 5.18 12.86
CA LYS A 513 -13.45 4.48 13.12
C LYS A 513 -12.99 4.64 14.57
N VAL A 514 -13.09 5.84 15.13
CA VAL A 514 -12.76 6.13 16.53
C VAL A 514 -13.71 5.37 17.46
N HIS A 515 -15.02 5.40 17.21
CA HIS A 515 -15.99 4.67 18.02
C HIS A 515 -15.82 3.16 17.91
N ILE A 516 -15.46 2.60 16.74
CA ILE A 516 -15.09 1.18 16.62
C ILE A 516 -13.89 0.88 17.52
N GLY A 517 -12.85 1.72 17.50
CA GLY A 517 -11.68 1.57 18.36
C GLY A 517 -12.01 1.67 19.86
N LEU A 518 -12.91 2.58 20.23
CA LEU A 518 -13.46 2.74 21.58
C LEU A 518 -14.50 1.66 21.95
N ASN A 519 -14.75 0.70 21.05
CA ASN A 519 -15.75 -0.34 21.18
C ASN A 519 -17.16 0.23 21.45
N ASN A 520 -17.55 1.31 20.77
CA ASN A 520 -18.87 1.95 20.79
C ASN A 520 -19.63 1.72 19.47
N PRO A 521 -20.05 0.48 19.16
CA PRO A 521 -20.55 0.11 17.84
C PRO A 521 -21.88 0.80 17.45
N ILE A 522 -22.70 1.19 18.44
CA ILE A 522 -23.96 1.91 18.20
C ILE A 522 -23.69 3.31 17.63
N GLU A 523 -22.75 4.05 18.23
CA GLU A 523 -22.39 5.39 17.75
C GLU A 523 -21.62 5.31 16.43
N ALA A 524 -20.80 4.28 16.24
CA ALA A 524 -20.17 4.00 14.96
C ALA A 524 -21.20 3.74 13.85
N LEU A 525 -22.28 2.99 14.15
CA LEU A 525 -23.32 2.67 13.17
C LEU A 525 -24.08 3.93 12.77
N LYS A 526 -24.50 4.75 13.74
CA LYS A 526 -25.16 6.04 13.46
C LYS A 526 -24.30 6.93 12.58
N ALA A 527 -23.00 7.01 12.86
CA ALA A 527 -22.07 7.82 12.08
C ALA A 527 -21.94 7.29 10.63
N LEU A 528 -21.81 5.96 10.43
CA LEU A 528 -21.74 5.36 9.09
C LEU A 528 -23.06 5.44 8.31
N GLU A 529 -24.20 5.32 8.97
CA GLU A 529 -25.51 5.52 8.35
C GLU A 529 -25.69 6.98 7.90
N ALA A 530 -25.26 7.94 8.72
CA ALA A 530 -25.25 9.36 8.35
C ALA A 530 -24.29 9.65 7.18
N ALA A 531 -23.10 9.05 7.18
CA ALA A 531 -22.15 9.12 6.08
C ALA A 531 -22.74 8.58 4.76
N THR A 532 -23.33 7.37 4.82
CA THR A 532 -23.94 6.70 3.66
C THR A 532 -25.13 7.47 3.11
N ALA A 533 -25.95 8.10 3.98
CA ALA A 533 -27.06 8.93 3.54
C ALA A 533 -26.61 10.19 2.77
N GLN A 534 -25.44 10.74 3.09
CA GLN A 534 -24.87 11.89 2.39
C GLN A 534 -24.15 11.50 1.10
N TYR A 535 -23.49 10.34 1.06
CA TYR A 535 -22.69 9.86 -0.08
C TYR A 535 -23.01 8.40 -0.41
N PRO A 536 -24.21 8.12 -0.95
CA PRO A 536 -24.64 6.75 -1.24
C PRO A 536 -23.84 6.09 -2.37
N GLU A 537 -23.09 6.88 -3.15
CA GLU A 537 -22.26 6.42 -4.28
C GLU A 537 -20.78 6.28 -3.90
N SER A 538 -20.42 6.25 -2.61
CA SER A 538 -19.04 6.03 -2.16
C SER A 538 -18.81 4.56 -1.80
N PRO A 539 -18.00 3.80 -2.56
CA PRO A 539 -17.67 2.41 -2.23
C PRO A 539 -17.02 2.29 -0.85
N ASP A 540 -16.11 3.19 -0.50
CA ASP A 540 -15.39 3.15 0.79
C ASP A 540 -16.30 3.29 2.00
N VAL A 541 -17.28 4.21 1.93
CA VAL A 541 -18.27 4.40 3.00
C VAL A 541 -19.13 3.14 3.16
N LEU A 542 -19.56 2.55 2.04
CA LEU A 542 -20.34 1.30 2.03
C LEU A 542 -19.54 0.11 2.56
N VAL A 543 -18.24 0.02 2.25
CA VAL A 543 -17.33 -1.00 2.78
C VAL A 543 -17.14 -0.85 4.28
N ASP A 544 -16.95 0.37 4.78
CA ASP A 544 -16.82 0.63 6.23
C ASP A 544 -18.14 0.32 6.97
N LEU A 545 -19.31 0.65 6.38
CA LEU A 545 -20.62 0.26 6.89
C LEU A 545 -20.78 -1.27 6.94
N GLY A 546 -20.52 -1.96 5.82
CA GLY A 546 -20.57 -3.42 5.76
C GLY A 546 -19.65 -4.08 6.79
N ARG A 547 -18.47 -3.49 7.04
CA ARG A 547 -17.51 -4.01 8.03
C ARG A 547 -18.10 -3.93 9.43
N LEU A 548 -18.71 -2.80 9.78
CA LEU A 548 -19.39 -2.66 11.06
C LEU A 548 -20.61 -3.58 11.18
N LEU A 549 -21.37 -3.78 10.11
CA LEU A 549 -22.51 -4.70 10.11
C LEU A 549 -22.08 -6.16 10.32
N ASN A 550 -20.97 -6.59 9.71
CA ASN A 550 -20.37 -7.90 9.99
C ASN A 550 -19.95 -8.03 11.47
N ILE A 551 -19.32 -6.98 12.02
CA ILE A 551 -18.98 -6.90 13.46
C ILE A 551 -20.24 -7.05 14.34
N LEU A 552 -21.35 -6.44 13.92
CA LEU A 552 -22.65 -6.51 14.59
C LEU A 552 -23.41 -7.82 14.33
N ARG A 553 -22.86 -8.73 13.52
CA ARG A 553 -23.49 -9.98 13.05
C ARG A 553 -24.79 -9.76 12.25
N GLU A 554 -24.92 -8.59 11.62
CA GLU A 554 -26.02 -8.24 10.72
C GLU A 554 -25.68 -8.60 9.26
N SER A 555 -25.38 -9.88 9.03
CA SER A 555 -24.75 -10.40 7.80
C SER A 555 -25.54 -10.10 6.51
N GLU A 556 -26.88 -10.11 6.56
CA GLU A 556 -27.71 -9.76 5.40
C GLU A 556 -27.57 -8.29 4.99
N ARG A 557 -27.61 -7.37 5.97
CA ARG A 557 -27.38 -5.94 5.71
C ARG A 557 -25.94 -5.69 5.26
N ALA A 558 -24.98 -6.47 5.80
CA ALA A 558 -23.60 -6.39 5.36
C ALA A 558 -23.45 -6.80 3.87
N LYS A 559 -24.07 -7.91 3.44
CA LYS A 559 -24.11 -8.31 2.01
C LYS A 559 -24.75 -7.22 1.13
N GLU A 560 -25.81 -6.57 1.59
CA GLU A 560 -26.43 -5.46 0.84
C GLU A 560 -25.46 -4.28 0.67
N ALA A 561 -24.77 -3.87 1.74
CA ALA A 561 -23.81 -2.77 1.70
C ALA A 561 -22.62 -3.09 0.79
N TYR A 562 -22.03 -4.28 0.93
CA TYR A 562 -20.93 -4.72 0.06
C TYR A 562 -21.36 -4.94 -1.39
N GLY A 563 -22.57 -5.45 -1.63
CA GLY A 563 -23.14 -5.58 -2.96
C GLY A 563 -23.23 -4.23 -3.67
N LYS A 564 -23.75 -3.19 -2.99
CA LYS A 564 -23.76 -1.82 -3.53
C LYS A 564 -22.35 -1.27 -3.77
N ALA A 565 -21.40 -1.56 -2.88
CA ALA A 565 -20.01 -1.16 -3.09
C ALA A 565 -19.42 -1.80 -4.37
N LEU A 566 -19.73 -3.08 -4.61
CA LEU A 566 -19.28 -3.83 -5.79
C LEU A 566 -20.01 -3.46 -7.08
N GLU A 567 -21.25 -2.95 -7.00
CA GLU A 567 -21.93 -2.35 -8.16
C GLU A 567 -21.22 -1.07 -8.63
N LEU A 568 -20.65 -0.31 -7.70
CA LEU A 568 -19.91 0.93 -7.98
C LEU A 568 -18.45 0.67 -8.38
N ASP A 569 -17.78 -0.22 -7.65
CA ASP A 569 -16.40 -0.66 -7.86
C ASP A 569 -16.31 -2.20 -7.82
N PRO A 570 -16.47 -2.88 -8.98
CA PRO A 570 -16.41 -4.34 -9.06
C PRO A 570 -15.06 -4.96 -8.66
N ASP A 571 -13.98 -4.17 -8.67
CA ASP A 571 -12.63 -4.61 -8.34
C ASP A 571 -12.26 -4.34 -6.87
N ASN A 572 -13.21 -3.87 -6.04
CA ASN A 572 -12.96 -3.56 -4.64
C ASN A 572 -12.67 -4.82 -3.81
N ALA A 573 -11.38 -5.11 -3.58
CA ALA A 573 -10.95 -6.30 -2.85
C ALA A 573 -11.49 -6.36 -1.40
N TYR A 574 -11.68 -5.21 -0.74
CA TYR A 574 -12.20 -5.15 0.63
C TYR A 574 -13.71 -5.43 0.68
N ALA A 575 -14.47 -5.00 -0.33
CA ALA A 575 -15.88 -5.34 -0.45
C ALA A 575 -16.05 -6.84 -0.72
N HIS A 576 -15.21 -7.43 -1.59
CA HIS A 576 -15.18 -8.88 -1.81
C HIS A 576 -14.87 -9.65 -0.52
N LEU A 577 -13.81 -9.28 0.22
CA LEU A 577 -13.49 -9.87 1.52
C LEU A 577 -14.68 -9.78 2.49
N GLY A 578 -15.26 -8.59 2.63
CA GLY A 578 -16.35 -8.34 3.55
C GLY A 578 -17.63 -9.12 3.20
N TYR A 579 -17.94 -9.23 1.92
CA TYR A 579 -19.06 -10.03 1.42
C TYR A 579 -18.83 -11.51 1.71
N GLY A 580 -17.62 -12.02 1.44
CA GLY A 580 -17.25 -13.40 1.75
C GLY A 580 -17.39 -13.73 3.23
N LEU A 581 -16.96 -12.80 4.11
CA LEU A 581 -17.15 -12.92 5.56
C LEU A 581 -18.63 -12.98 5.96
N ALA A 582 -19.47 -12.16 5.34
CA ALA A 582 -20.92 -12.15 5.59
C ALA A 582 -21.60 -13.44 5.08
N ALA A 583 -21.13 -14.02 3.98
CA ALA A 583 -21.61 -15.30 3.48
C ALA A 583 -21.15 -16.46 4.40
N MET A 584 -19.88 -16.46 4.80
CA MET A 584 -19.29 -17.46 5.69
C MET A 584 -19.99 -17.48 7.05
N SER A 585 -20.37 -16.34 7.61
CA SER A 585 -21.13 -16.26 8.88
C SER A 585 -22.55 -16.81 8.77
N MET A 586 -23.07 -16.95 7.55
CA MET A 586 -24.37 -17.56 7.24
C MET A 586 -24.23 -19.00 6.73
N GLU A 587 -23.04 -19.59 6.84
CA GLU A 587 -22.73 -20.96 6.40
C GLU A 587 -22.89 -21.18 4.87
N ASP A 588 -22.89 -20.08 4.09
CA ASP A 588 -22.91 -20.08 2.62
C ASP A 588 -21.46 -20.13 2.10
N TYR A 589 -20.83 -21.31 2.24
CA TYR A 589 -19.39 -21.48 2.00
C TYR A 589 -19.01 -21.40 0.52
N GLU A 590 -19.89 -21.82 -0.40
CA GLU A 590 -19.66 -21.70 -1.84
C GLU A 590 -19.55 -20.23 -2.26
N THR A 591 -20.47 -19.39 -1.79
CA THR A 591 -20.42 -17.94 -2.04
C THR A 591 -19.21 -17.33 -1.35
N ALA A 592 -18.93 -17.70 -0.10
CA ALA A 592 -17.75 -17.20 0.62
C ALA A 592 -16.45 -17.48 -0.15
N LEU A 593 -16.29 -18.71 -0.67
CA LEU A 593 -15.13 -19.13 -1.45
C LEU A 593 -14.96 -18.26 -2.70
N GLU A 594 -16.03 -18.03 -3.48
CA GLU A 594 -15.99 -17.19 -4.68
C GLU A 594 -15.50 -15.77 -4.35
N TYR A 595 -16.09 -15.15 -3.33
CA TYR A 595 -15.76 -13.78 -2.94
C TYR A 595 -14.35 -13.66 -2.32
N PHE A 596 -13.87 -14.67 -1.58
CA PHE A 596 -12.48 -14.67 -1.10
C PHE A 596 -11.48 -14.87 -2.24
N LEU A 597 -11.78 -15.72 -3.23
CA LEU A 597 -10.94 -15.87 -4.43
C LEU A 597 -10.87 -14.57 -5.22
N ASN A 598 -12.01 -13.91 -5.43
CA ASN A 598 -12.04 -12.58 -6.04
C ASN A 598 -11.20 -11.58 -5.21
N SER A 599 -11.36 -11.56 -3.89
CA SER A 599 -10.59 -10.66 -3.02
C SER A 599 -9.07 -10.83 -3.19
N VAL A 600 -8.55 -12.07 -3.11
CA VAL A 600 -7.10 -12.33 -3.23
C VAL A 600 -6.56 -12.18 -4.65
N ASP A 601 -7.40 -12.36 -5.67
CA ASP A 601 -7.07 -12.09 -7.07
C ASP A 601 -6.86 -10.57 -7.30
N ARG A 602 -7.71 -9.74 -6.69
CA ARG A 602 -7.60 -8.28 -6.80
C ARG A 602 -6.51 -7.71 -5.91
N PHE A 603 -6.38 -8.20 -4.67
CA PHE A 603 -5.36 -7.77 -3.73
C PHE A 603 -4.77 -8.95 -2.95
N TYR A 604 -3.70 -9.52 -3.50
CA TYR A 604 -3.03 -10.68 -2.91
C TYR A 604 -2.38 -10.40 -1.55
N HIS A 605 -1.86 -9.19 -1.32
CA HIS A 605 -1.15 -8.84 -0.07
C HIS A 605 -2.12 -8.53 1.09
N GLN A 606 -3.19 -9.32 1.19
CA GLN A 606 -4.22 -9.22 2.23
C GLN A 606 -4.26 -10.51 3.06
N PRO A 607 -3.46 -10.60 4.15
CA PRO A 607 -3.35 -11.83 4.95
C PRO A 607 -4.69 -12.36 5.45
N PHE A 608 -5.62 -11.46 5.82
CA PHE A 608 -6.94 -11.85 6.29
C PHE A 608 -7.83 -12.46 5.20
N ALA A 609 -7.69 -12.06 3.93
CA ALA A 609 -8.43 -12.68 2.83
C ALA A 609 -7.95 -14.11 2.58
N HIS A 610 -6.63 -14.33 2.56
CA HIS A 610 -6.05 -15.68 2.48
C HIS A 610 -6.39 -16.54 3.69
N LEU A 611 -6.45 -15.96 4.89
CA LEU A 611 -6.86 -16.66 6.10
C LEU A 611 -8.28 -17.19 5.98
N HIS A 612 -9.24 -16.33 5.63
CA HIS A 612 -10.65 -16.73 5.52
C HIS A 612 -10.92 -17.62 4.30
N LEU A 613 -10.15 -17.46 3.22
CA LEU A 613 -10.10 -18.42 2.12
C LEU A 613 -9.70 -19.82 2.62
N GLY A 614 -8.61 -19.91 3.37
CA GLY A 614 -8.13 -21.16 3.97
C GLY A 614 -9.15 -21.78 4.93
N GLU A 615 -9.79 -20.98 5.78
CA GLU A 615 -10.84 -21.43 6.70
C GLU A 615 -12.04 -22.01 5.95
N THR A 616 -12.49 -21.31 4.92
CA THR A 616 -13.62 -21.77 4.09
C THR A 616 -13.29 -23.08 3.39
N LEU A 617 -12.10 -23.18 2.79
CA LEU A 617 -11.62 -24.41 2.17
C LEU A 617 -11.51 -25.56 3.17
N ALA A 618 -11.03 -25.30 4.40
CA ALA A 618 -10.95 -26.31 5.46
C ALA A 618 -12.35 -26.80 5.89
N LEU A 619 -13.32 -25.89 6.02
CA LEU A 619 -14.73 -26.22 6.32
C LEU A 619 -15.37 -27.03 5.18
N MET A 620 -15.03 -26.73 3.93
CA MET A 620 -15.41 -27.50 2.75
C MET A 620 -14.62 -28.81 2.57
N LYS A 621 -13.65 -29.08 3.45
CA LYS A 621 -12.75 -30.26 3.45
C LYS A 621 -11.75 -30.31 2.29
N GLU A 622 -11.47 -29.19 1.67
CA GLU A 622 -10.41 -29.01 0.65
C GLU A 622 -9.06 -28.73 1.33
N TYR A 623 -8.58 -29.69 2.12
CA TYR A 623 -7.47 -29.50 3.06
C TYR A 623 -6.15 -29.07 2.42
N GLU A 624 -5.84 -29.59 1.23
CA GLU A 624 -4.59 -29.25 0.53
C GLU A 624 -4.60 -27.80 0.04
N MET A 625 -5.74 -27.31 -0.44
CA MET A 625 -5.89 -25.90 -0.83
C MET A 625 -5.91 -25.00 0.40
N ALA A 626 -6.59 -25.40 1.47
CA ALA A 626 -6.59 -24.68 2.74
C ALA A 626 -5.18 -24.49 3.30
N LYS A 627 -4.38 -25.57 3.29
CA LYS A 627 -2.97 -25.54 3.69
C LYS A 627 -2.17 -24.49 2.91
N ARG A 628 -2.28 -24.49 1.58
CA ARG A 628 -1.59 -23.49 0.73
C ARG A 628 -2.00 -22.06 1.09
N SER A 629 -3.29 -21.83 1.31
CA SER A 629 -3.78 -20.51 1.74
C SER A 629 -3.15 -20.09 3.07
N PHE A 630 -3.09 -20.98 4.07
CA PHE A 630 -2.45 -20.67 5.36
C PHE A 630 -0.93 -20.48 5.23
N GLU A 631 -0.26 -21.21 4.35
CA GLU A 631 1.17 -21.02 4.03
C GLU A 631 1.43 -19.63 3.42
N VAL A 632 0.51 -19.12 2.60
CA VAL A 632 0.56 -17.72 2.12
C VAL A 632 0.39 -16.75 3.29
N VAL A 633 -0.53 -17.00 4.23
CA VAL A 633 -0.72 -16.12 5.39
C VAL A 633 0.54 -16.04 6.26
N ILE A 634 1.22 -17.17 6.56
CA ILE A 634 2.45 -17.12 7.38
C ILE A 634 3.61 -16.44 6.65
N ALA A 635 3.63 -16.47 5.31
CA ALA A 635 4.61 -15.72 4.52
C ALA A 635 4.32 -14.21 4.57
N LEU A 636 3.05 -13.80 4.54
CA LEU A 636 2.64 -12.39 4.56
C LEU A 636 2.60 -11.79 5.99
N ALA A 637 2.27 -12.59 7.00
CA ALA A 637 2.05 -12.18 8.39
C ALA A 637 2.60 -13.24 9.37
N PRO A 638 3.94 -13.41 9.45
CA PRO A 638 4.56 -14.49 10.21
C PRO A 638 4.32 -14.42 11.73
N SER A 639 3.94 -13.26 12.26
CA SER A 639 3.60 -13.07 13.68
C SER A 639 2.15 -13.43 14.02
N LEU A 640 1.29 -13.73 13.03
CA LEU A 640 -0.09 -14.09 13.26
C LEU A 640 -0.18 -15.57 13.70
N PRO A 641 -0.61 -15.91 14.93
CA PRO A 641 -0.59 -17.30 15.39
C PRO A 641 -1.62 -18.21 14.70
N LYS A 642 -2.77 -17.65 14.29
CA LYS A 642 -3.92 -18.42 13.78
C LYS A 642 -3.60 -19.34 12.59
N PRO A 643 -2.95 -18.91 11.49
CA PRO A 643 -2.62 -19.79 10.38
C PRO A 643 -1.73 -20.97 10.79
N TYR A 644 -0.81 -20.79 11.75
CA TYR A 644 0.00 -21.91 12.25
C TYR A 644 -0.83 -22.94 13.02
N ARG A 645 -1.87 -22.51 13.77
CA ARG A 645 -2.81 -23.44 14.42
C ARG A 645 -3.58 -24.26 13.39
N TRP A 646 -4.11 -23.59 12.36
CA TRP A 646 -4.77 -24.28 11.25
C TRP A 646 -3.84 -25.27 10.55
N LEU A 647 -2.59 -24.90 10.29
CA LEU A 647 -1.59 -25.79 9.70
C LEU A 647 -1.26 -26.99 10.61
N TYR A 648 -1.19 -26.76 11.93
CA TYR A 648 -1.04 -27.83 12.92
C TYR A 648 -2.26 -28.78 12.90
N ASP A 649 -3.48 -28.24 12.94
CA ASP A 649 -4.73 -29.02 12.95
C ASP A 649 -4.90 -29.82 11.65
N LEU A 650 -4.58 -29.23 10.50
CA LEU A 650 -4.58 -29.93 9.20
C LEU A 650 -3.51 -31.03 9.16
N ALA A 651 -2.33 -30.79 9.73
CA ALA A 651 -1.29 -31.81 9.83
C ALA A 651 -1.72 -32.97 10.77
N GLU A 652 -2.45 -32.68 11.84
CA GLU A 652 -3.04 -33.69 12.72
C GLU A 652 -4.11 -34.52 11.98
N LEU A 653 -5.03 -33.85 11.28
CA LEU A 653 -6.10 -34.50 10.49
C LEU A 653 -5.55 -35.39 9.36
N THR A 654 -4.40 -35.02 8.79
CA THR A 654 -3.72 -35.80 7.74
C THR A 654 -2.66 -36.77 8.28
N GLU A 655 -2.53 -36.88 9.60
CA GLU A 655 -1.55 -37.71 10.32
C GLU A 655 -0.07 -37.42 9.96
N ASN A 656 0.25 -36.19 9.54
CA ASN A 656 1.61 -35.76 9.19
C ASN A 656 2.40 -35.28 10.42
N LYS A 657 3.11 -36.21 11.07
CA LYS A 657 3.88 -35.96 12.31
C LYS A 657 5.02 -34.95 12.16
N GLU A 658 5.66 -34.89 11.00
CA GLU A 658 6.77 -33.96 10.76
C GLU A 658 6.26 -32.51 10.72
N GLU A 659 5.14 -32.28 10.02
CA GLU A 659 4.51 -30.97 9.95
C GLU A 659 3.92 -30.53 11.29
N MET A 660 3.30 -31.44 12.04
CA MET A 660 2.82 -31.14 13.39
C MET A 660 3.94 -30.61 14.30
N GLU A 661 5.10 -31.29 14.33
CA GLU A 661 6.24 -30.85 15.15
C GLU A 661 6.81 -29.50 14.67
N LYS A 662 6.90 -29.32 13.34
CA LYS A 662 7.32 -28.06 12.73
C LYS A 662 6.43 -26.89 13.16
N TYR A 663 5.11 -27.02 12.99
CA TYR A 663 4.17 -25.92 13.28
C TYR A 663 3.99 -25.70 14.79
N ARG A 664 4.08 -26.75 15.62
CA ARG A 664 4.12 -26.63 17.08
C ARG A 664 5.30 -25.77 17.54
N LYS A 665 6.50 -26.05 17.05
CA LYS A 665 7.69 -25.27 17.40
C LYS A 665 7.56 -23.80 16.98
N LEU A 666 7.03 -23.53 15.79
CA LEU A 666 6.80 -22.17 15.31
C LEU A 666 5.75 -21.42 16.16
N LEU A 667 4.68 -22.12 16.57
CA LEU A 667 3.68 -21.55 17.47
C LEU A 667 4.27 -21.15 18.83
N ASP A 668 5.15 -21.99 19.40
CA ASP A 668 5.82 -21.74 20.68
C ASP A 668 6.77 -20.51 20.61
N GLU A 669 7.36 -20.23 19.44
CA GLU A 669 8.21 -19.05 19.23
C GLU A 669 7.40 -17.74 19.13
N ILE A 670 6.14 -17.81 18.70
CA ILE A 670 5.27 -16.64 18.47
C ILE A 670 4.43 -16.31 19.73
N ASN A 671 4.01 -17.31 20.50
CA ASN A 671 3.04 -17.18 21.57
C ASN A 671 3.74 -16.98 22.93
N LEU A 672 3.47 -15.88 23.64
CA LEU A 672 3.97 -15.67 25.02
C LEU A 672 3.27 -16.57 26.07
N GLY A 673 2.33 -17.42 25.65
CA GLY A 673 1.61 -18.36 26.48
C GLY A 673 0.09 -18.26 26.33
N GLU A 674 -0.61 -19.23 26.90
CA GLU A 674 -2.07 -19.20 27.02
C GLU A 674 -2.46 -18.48 28.32
N LYS A 675 -3.51 -17.64 28.28
CA LYS A 675 -4.10 -16.99 29.45
C LYS A 675 -5.60 -17.26 29.50
N VAL A 676 -6.14 -17.56 30.67
CA VAL A 676 -7.58 -17.71 30.88
C VAL A 676 -8.13 -16.42 31.46
N VAL A 677 -9.04 -15.77 30.73
CA VAL A 677 -9.71 -14.55 31.14
C VAL A 677 -11.07 -14.90 31.73
N VAL A 678 -11.31 -14.50 32.97
CA VAL A 678 -12.66 -14.52 33.57
C VAL A 678 -13.26 -13.12 33.42
N THR A 679 -14.49 -13.02 32.92
CA THR A 679 -15.15 -11.74 32.68
C THR A 679 -16.66 -11.85 32.81
N GLY A 680 -17.34 -10.71 32.92
CA GLY A 680 -18.78 -10.59 33.07
C GLY A 680 -19.17 -9.23 33.61
N LEU A 681 -20.48 -8.94 33.68
CA LEU A 681 -20.95 -7.77 34.41
C LEU A 681 -20.59 -7.90 35.91
N PRO A 682 -20.28 -6.80 36.63
CA PRO A 682 -19.78 -6.84 38.02
C PRO A 682 -20.89 -7.13 39.04
N GLY A 683 -21.57 -8.27 38.89
CA GLY A 683 -22.66 -8.76 39.73
C GLY A 683 -22.26 -9.90 40.66
N GLY A 684 -23.22 -10.37 41.47
CA GLY A 684 -23.01 -11.43 42.44
C GLY A 684 -22.52 -12.74 41.80
N LYS A 685 -23.08 -13.12 40.65
CA LYS A 685 -22.70 -14.38 39.98
C LYS A 685 -21.25 -14.43 39.54
N LEU A 686 -20.72 -13.31 39.04
CA LEU A 686 -19.32 -13.21 38.64
C LEU A 686 -18.39 -13.41 39.85
N VAL A 687 -18.73 -12.79 40.98
CA VAL A 687 -18.00 -12.97 42.24
C VAL A 687 -18.06 -14.42 42.71
N ASP A 688 -19.25 -15.03 42.71
CA ASP A 688 -19.44 -16.43 43.10
C ASP A 688 -18.62 -17.40 42.23
N VAL A 689 -18.58 -17.16 40.91
CA VAL A 689 -17.76 -17.93 39.95
C VAL A 689 -16.26 -17.80 40.28
N MET A 690 -15.77 -16.58 40.48
CA MET A 690 -14.35 -16.37 40.80
C MET A 690 -13.97 -16.96 42.16
N ASP A 691 -14.85 -16.85 43.17
CA ASP A 691 -14.67 -17.49 44.47
C ASP A 691 -14.62 -19.01 44.35
N HIS A 692 -15.50 -19.61 43.54
CA HIS A 692 -15.50 -21.05 43.29
C HIS A 692 -14.19 -21.52 42.64
N ILE A 693 -13.69 -20.79 41.63
CA ILE A 693 -12.40 -21.08 40.98
C ILE A 693 -11.23 -20.96 41.98
N SER A 694 -11.21 -19.91 42.81
CA SER A 694 -10.17 -19.74 43.85
C SER A 694 -10.20 -20.85 44.90
N ASN A 695 -11.40 -21.26 45.32
CA ASN A 695 -11.57 -22.35 46.29
C ASN A 695 -11.12 -23.71 45.73
N ALA A 696 -11.11 -23.88 44.41
CA ALA A 696 -10.54 -25.03 43.72
C ALA A 696 -9.00 -24.97 43.59
N GLY A 697 -8.35 -23.94 44.13
CA GLY A 697 -6.89 -23.80 44.21
C GLY A 697 -6.24 -23.05 43.05
N LYS A 698 -7.01 -22.39 42.19
CA LYS A 698 -6.48 -21.55 41.10
C LYS A 698 -6.37 -20.08 41.53
N SER A 699 -5.25 -19.43 41.27
CA SER A 699 -5.09 -17.99 41.52
C SER A 699 -5.69 -17.20 40.36
N ILE A 700 -6.42 -16.11 40.66
CA ILE A 700 -6.98 -15.19 39.66
C ILE A 700 -6.44 -13.79 39.95
N PHE A 701 -5.70 -13.20 39.01
CA PHE A 701 -5.24 -11.81 39.11
C PHE A 701 -6.42 -10.83 39.12
N ALA A 702 -6.31 -9.76 39.93
CA ALA A 702 -7.30 -8.68 40.08
C ALA A 702 -8.73 -9.08 40.47
N LYS A 703 -8.91 -10.26 41.07
CA LYS A 703 -10.22 -10.79 41.50
C LYS A 703 -11.06 -9.80 42.33
N GLU A 704 -10.42 -9.01 43.20
CA GLU A 704 -11.11 -8.07 44.10
C GLU A 704 -11.41 -6.70 43.44
N ASP A 705 -10.77 -6.40 42.32
CA ASP A 705 -10.89 -5.13 41.59
C ASP A 705 -11.96 -5.20 40.49
N LEU A 706 -13.23 -5.27 40.91
CA LEU A 706 -14.36 -5.37 39.97
C LEU A 706 -14.49 -4.19 39.01
N LEU A 707 -13.89 -3.04 39.33
CA LEU A 707 -14.00 -1.79 38.55
C LEU A 707 -12.80 -1.54 37.63
N GLY A 708 -11.71 -2.28 37.80
CA GLY A 708 -10.55 -2.24 36.93
C GLY A 708 -9.59 -1.08 37.21
N GLU A 709 -9.47 -0.64 38.47
CA GLU A 709 -8.52 0.38 38.91
C GLU A 709 -7.06 -0.11 38.86
N ASP A 710 -6.83 -1.41 38.98
CA ASP A 710 -5.50 -2.05 38.96
C ASP A 710 -4.97 -2.25 37.52
N PHE A 711 -5.76 -1.94 36.50
CA PHE A 711 -5.40 -2.14 35.08
C PHE A 711 -4.96 -0.85 34.41
N ASP A 712 -3.66 -0.72 34.14
CA ASP A 712 -3.13 0.30 33.22
C ASP A 712 -3.24 -0.18 31.77
N VAL A 713 -4.47 -0.27 31.26
CA VAL A 713 -4.75 -0.67 29.85
C VAL A 713 -4.17 0.28 28.81
N PHE A 714 -3.62 1.42 29.23
CA PHE A 714 -2.98 2.39 28.34
C PHE A 714 -1.52 2.02 28.05
N GLN A 715 -0.91 1.10 28.81
CA GLN A 715 0.37 0.51 28.45
C GLN A 715 0.20 -0.70 27.53
N LYS A 716 0.93 -0.71 26.40
CA LYS A 716 0.86 -1.73 25.33
C LYS A 716 0.94 -3.19 25.85
N ASP A 717 1.67 -3.39 26.94
CA ASP A 717 2.10 -4.71 27.43
C ASP A 717 1.79 -4.95 28.92
N TRP A 718 0.73 -4.33 29.46
CA TRP A 718 0.37 -4.40 30.89
C TRP A 718 0.22 -5.84 31.45
N MET A 719 -0.07 -6.84 30.60
CA MET A 719 -0.13 -8.25 31.00
C MET A 719 1.24 -8.94 31.19
N ASN A 720 2.35 -8.37 30.71
CA ASN A 720 3.68 -9.02 30.84
C ASN A 720 4.15 -9.20 32.27
N SER A 721 3.71 -8.33 33.18
CA SER A 721 4.05 -8.40 34.60
C SER A 721 3.14 -9.34 35.39
N ILE A 722 2.15 -9.99 34.75
CA ILE A 722 1.17 -10.85 35.42
C ILE A 722 1.66 -12.30 35.36
N GLU A 723 2.08 -12.82 36.51
CA GLU A 723 2.57 -14.19 36.65
C GLU A 723 1.43 -15.22 36.59
N GLU A 724 0.22 -14.86 37.00
CA GLU A 724 -0.94 -15.76 36.99
C GLU A 724 -1.42 -16.11 35.58
N ASP A 725 -1.74 -17.39 35.36
CA ASP A 725 -2.34 -17.86 34.10
C ASP A 725 -3.81 -17.48 33.97
N MET A 726 -4.48 -17.18 35.10
CA MET A 726 -5.87 -16.75 35.17
C MET A 726 -6.00 -15.29 35.60
N ILE A 727 -6.79 -14.52 34.84
CA ILE A 727 -6.91 -13.07 35.01
C ILE A 727 -8.38 -12.69 34.96
N TYR A 728 -8.89 -11.99 35.98
CA TYR A 728 -10.17 -11.33 35.86
C TYR A 728 -9.99 -10.07 35.02
N VAL A 729 -10.73 -9.91 33.92
CA VAL A 729 -10.71 -8.68 33.12
C VAL A 729 -12.11 -8.08 33.15
N PRO A 730 -12.27 -6.86 33.68
CA PRO A 730 -13.55 -6.16 33.64
C PRO A 730 -14.08 -6.07 32.21
N ILE A 731 -15.38 -6.28 32.06
CA ILE A 731 -16.06 -6.31 30.76
C ILE A 731 -15.77 -5.06 29.88
N ALA A 732 -15.64 -3.89 30.53
CA ALA A 732 -15.26 -2.61 29.91
C ALA A 732 -13.87 -2.59 29.26
N LYS A 733 -12.99 -3.50 29.69
CA LYS A 733 -11.56 -3.54 29.35
C LYS A 733 -11.20 -4.69 28.43
N LEU A 734 -12.15 -5.55 28.06
CA LEU A 734 -11.93 -6.68 27.15
C LEU A 734 -11.30 -6.25 25.82
N GLY A 735 -11.71 -5.09 25.28
CA GLY A 735 -11.12 -4.45 24.09
C GLY A 735 -9.61 -4.24 24.14
N SER A 736 -9.03 -4.20 25.34
CA SER A 736 -7.65 -3.81 25.59
C SER A 736 -6.72 -4.99 25.90
N ILE A 737 -7.19 -6.24 25.82
CA ILE A 737 -6.29 -7.40 26.02
C ILE A 737 -5.24 -7.48 24.88
N PRO A 738 -3.94 -7.75 25.19
CA PRO A 738 -2.88 -7.87 24.19
C PRO A 738 -3.05 -9.04 23.20
N ALA A 739 -2.97 -8.80 21.89
CA ALA A 739 -3.23 -9.82 20.86
C ALA A 739 -2.20 -10.97 20.75
N ARG A 740 -1.09 -10.90 21.49
CA ARG A 740 0.04 -11.87 21.41
C ARG A 740 -0.15 -13.12 22.27
N TYR A 741 -1.14 -13.13 23.16
CA TYR A 741 -1.49 -14.30 23.97
C TYR A 741 -2.62 -15.07 23.31
N SER A 742 -2.68 -16.35 23.62
CA SER A 742 -3.87 -17.16 23.34
C SER A 742 -4.84 -17.02 24.50
N TYR A 743 -6.08 -16.58 24.28
CA TYR A 743 -7.06 -16.47 25.36
C TYR A 743 -8.16 -17.51 25.30
N ARG A 744 -8.44 -18.10 26.46
CA ARG A 744 -9.72 -18.74 26.75
C ARG A 744 -10.52 -17.81 27.65
N ILE A 745 -11.76 -17.50 27.27
CA ILE A 745 -12.62 -16.58 28.03
C ILE A 745 -13.71 -17.36 28.72
N ILE A 746 -13.84 -17.16 30.02
CA ILE A 746 -14.99 -17.55 30.81
C ILE A 746 -15.86 -16.30 30.98
N TYR A 747 -16.97 -16.25 30.24
CA TYR A 747 -17.92 -15.15 30.28
C TYR A 747 -19.10 -15.50 31.19
N VAL A 748 -19.24 -14.80 32.31
CA VAL A 748 -20.33 -15.03 33.27
C VAL A 748 -21.54 -14.16 32.92
N ASN A 749 -22.65 -14.80 32.57
CA ASN A 749 -23.91 -14.15 32.29
C ASN A 749 -24.65 -13.81 33.59
N ASP A 750 -25.12 -12.57 33.68
CA ASP A 750 -25.98 -12.12 34.77
C ASP A 750 -27.07 -11.19 34.22
N ALA A 751 -28.23 -11.16 34.89
CA ALA A 751 -29.30 -10.24 34.52
C ALA A 751 -28.95 -8.84 35.02
N ILE A 752 -29.11 -7.83 34.16
CA ILE A 752 -28.71 -6.45 34.44
C ILE A 752 -29.39 -5.92 35.71
N GLU A 753 -30.65 -6.29 35.94
CA GLU A 753 -31.40 -5.90 37.14
C GLU A 753 -30.73 -6.44 38.41
N ASN A 754 -30.27 -7.69 38.39
CA ASN A 754 -29.58 -8.32 39.52
C ASN A 754 -28.23 -7.67 39.78
N VAL A 755 -27.47 -7.38 38.72
CA VAL A 755 -26.18 -6.67 38.80
C VAL A 755 -26.38 -5.29 39.41
N SER A 756 -27.39 -4.55 38.94
CA SER A 756 -27.75 -3.22 39.43
C SER A 756 -28.09 -3.25 40.93
N MET A 757 -28.89 -4.22 41.37
CA MET A 757 -29.21 -4.43 42.79
C MET A 757 -27.94 -4.72 43.61
N TYR A 758 -27.09 -5.64 43.13
CA TYR A 758 -25.84 -6.01 43.80
C TYR A 758 -24.89 -4.83 44.01
N LEU A 759 -24.70 -3.99 42.97
CA LEU A 759 -23.83 -2.81 43.05
C LEU A 759 -24.39 -1.75 44.01
N ASN A 760 -25.70 -1.56 44.03
CA ASN A 760 -26.36 -0.62 44.94
C ASN A 760 -26.19 -1.02 46.41
N GLU A 761 -26.29 -2.32 46.71
CA GLU A 761 -26.06 -2.87 48.05
C GLU A 761 -24.61 -2.66 48.51
N ARG A 762 -23.62 -2.92 47.64
CA ARG A 762 -22.20 -2.70 47.94
C ARG A 762 -21.84 -1.24 48.20
N LYS A 763 -22.46 -0.29 47.47
CA LYS A 763 -22.23 1.16 47.69
C LYS A 763 -23.02 1.76 48.86
N LYS A 764 -23.77 0.94 49.62
CA LYS A 764 -24.61 1.36 50.76
C LYS A 764 -25.64 2.45 50.42
N PHE A 765 -26.18 2.45 49.21
CA PHE A 765 -27.38 3.25 48.92
C PHE A 765 -28.61 2.57 49.52
N SER A 766 -29.61 3.34 49.95
CA SER A 766 -30.84 2.78 50.51
C SER A 766 -31.50 1.85 49.48
N ALA A 767 -31.70 0.58 49.85
CA ALA A 767 -32.43 -0.39 49.06
C ALA A 767 -33.80 0.20 48.65
N GLY A 768 -33.98 0.47 47.36
CA GLY A 768 -35.23 1.01 46.81
C GLY A 768 -35.10 2.08 45.72
N THR A 769 -33.92 2.63 45.44
CA THR A 769 -33.74 3.57 44.31
C THR A 769 -33.38 2.83 43.03
N TYR A 770 -34.35 2.68 42.13
CA TYR A 770 -34.16 2.23 40.75
C TYR A 770 -33.31 3.30 40.02
N ASN A 771 -32.10 2.94 39.58
CA ASN A 771 -31.19 3.88 38.91
C ASN A 771 -31.16 3.56 37.40
N GLU A 772 -32.04 4.22 36.65
CA GLU A 772 -32.18 4.08 35.20
C GLU A 772 -30.84 4.31 34.48
N ALA A 773 -30.07 5.32 34.90
CA ALA A 773 -28.75 5.61 34.33
C ALA A 773 -27.71 4.50 34.59
N LEU A 774 -27.82 3.74 35.69
CA LEU A 774 -26.95 2.58 35.94
C LEU A 774 -27.33 1.40 35.03
N ILE A 775 -28.63 1.17 34.82
CA ILE A 775 -29.14 0.11 33.93
C ILE A 775 -28.70 0.40 32.49
N GLU A 776 -28.92 1.61 32.00
CA GLU A 776 -28.46 2.03 30.66
C GLU A 776 -26.94 1.85 30.51
N ALA A 777 -26.16 2.17 31.55
CA ALA A 777 -24.71 1.97 31.53
C ALA A 777 -24.32 0.49 31.47
N LEU A 778 -25.03 -0.39 32.20
CA LEU A 778 -24.80 -1.84 32.19
C LEU A 778 -25.23 -2.48 30.85
N GLU A 779 -26.38 -2.09 30.30
CA GLU A 779 -26.85 -2.50 28.97
C GLU A 779 -25.84 -2.12 27.89
N ARG A 780 -25.32 -0.89 27.97
CA ARG A 780 -24.27 -0.42 27.07
C ARG A 780 -23.02 -1.28 27.19
N GLN A 781 -22.54 -1.53 28.41
CA GLN A 781 -21.35 -2.35 28.67
C GLN A 781 -21.51 -3.78 28.15
N GLU A 782 -22.67 -4.40 28.36
CA GLU A 782 -22.96 -5.74 27.86
C GLU A 782 -23.00 -5.77 26.32
N GLY A 783 -23.67 -4.81 25.68
CA GLY A 783 -23.70 -4.72 24.22
C GLY A 783 -22.30 -4.55 23.61
N ILE A 784 -21.49 -3.67 24.21
CA ILE A 784 -20.08 -3.42 23.86
C ILE A 784 -19.25 -4.71 23.94
N ALA A 785 -19.39 -5.48 25.02
CA ALA A 785 -18.64 -6.72 25.17
C ALA A 785 -19.12 -7.83 24.25
N ARG A 786 -20.43 -7.96 24.02
CA ARG A 786 -20.97 -8.93 23.05
C ARG A 786 -20.45 -8.67 21.64
N VAL A 787 -20.34 -7.40 21.24
CA VAL A 787 -19.75 -7.03 19.96
C VAL A 787 -18.27 -7.36 19.93
N TRP A 788 -17.49 -6.98 20.95
CA TRP A 788 -16.08 -7.32 21.01
C TRP A 788 -15.84 -8.84 20.97
N VAL A 789 -16.59 -9.62 21.75
CA VAL A 789 -16.57 -11.09 21.71
C VAL A 789 -16.87 -11.58 20.29
N GLY A 790 -17.86 -10.99 19.62
CA GLY A 790 -18.17 -11.27 18.22
C GLY A 790 -17.03 -10.99 17.25
N GLN A 791 -16.16 -10.01 17.55
CA GLN A 791 -14.98 -9.65 16.76
C GLN A 791 -13.75 -10.53 17.04
N GLN A 792 -13.79 -11.43 18.02
CA GLN A 792 -12.65 -12.25 18.40
C GLN A 792 -12.82 -13.70 17.90
N PRO A 793 -12.65 -13.99 16.60
CA PRO A 793 -12.84 -15.34 16.04
C PRO A 793 -11.77 -16.34 16.48
N ASN A 794 -10.87 -15.95 17.39
CA ASN A 794 -9.68 -16.69 17.79
C ASN A 794 -9.67 -17.04 19.29
N LEU A 795 -10.74 -16.71 20.01
CA LEU A 795 -10.85 -16.94 21.44
C LEU A 795 -11.88 -18.03 21.68
N ASP A 796 -11.52 -19.00 22.50
CA ASP A 796 -12.49 -19.96 22.98
C ASP A 796 -13.28 -19.28 24.09
N ILE A 797 -14.60 -19.20 23.93
CA ILE A 797 -15.45 -18.48 24.89
C ILE A 797 -16.47 -19.45 25.46
N LEU A 798 -16.44 -19.58 26.77
CA LEU A 798 -17.36 -20.37 27.55
C LEU A 798 -18.30 -19.45 28.32
N TYR A 799 -19.59 -19.54 28.02
CA TYR A 799 -20.62 -18.82 28.74
C TYR A 799 -21.07 -19.60 29.98
N ILE A 800 -21.11 -18.94 31.13
CA ILE A 800 -21.51 -19.53 32.42
C ILE A 800 -22.70 -18.76 32.97
N ASP A 801 -23.76 -19.48 33.38
CA ASP A 801 -24.94 -18.86 33.98
C ASP A 801 -24.96 -18.97 35.52
N LYS A 802 -24.20 -19.93 36.09
CA LYS A 802 -24.10 -20.20 37.53
C LYS A 802 -22.80 -20.91 37.90
N ALA A 803 -22.32 -20.72 39.13
CA ALA A 803 -21.02 -21.25 39.58
C ALA A 803 -20.92 -22.78 39.52
N GLU A 804 -22.03 -23.52 39.68
CA GLU A 804 -22.00 -24.98 39.65
C GLU A 804 -21.64 -25.56 38.28
N ASP A 805 -21.80 -24.78 37.20
CA ASP A 805 -21.46 -25.22 35.84
C ASP A 805 -19.97 -25.61 35.78
N ILE A 806 -19.10 -24.95 36.56
CA ILE A 806 -17.64 -25.18 36.62
C ILE A 806 -17.25 -26.62 36.99
N ASN A 807 -18.17 -27.38 37.60
CA ASN A 807 -17.93 -28.77 37.96
C ASN A 807 -18.13 -29.76 36.79
N ASN A 808 -18.48 -29.30 35.59
CA ASN A 808 -18.57 -30.13 34.39
C ASN A 808 -17.16 -30.59 33.95
N GLU A 809 -17.00 -31.86 33.59
CA GLU A 809 -15.73 -32.47 33.16
C GLU A 809 -15.12 -31.74 31.95
N LEU A 810 -15.95 -31.26 31.03
CA LEU A 810 -15.53 -30.42 29.90
C LEU A 810 -15.00 -29.06 30.36
N MET A 811 -15.56 -28.50 31.44
CA MET A 811 -15.17 -27.21 32.00
C MET A 811 -13.91 -27.32 32.85
N GLN A 812 -13.72 -28.43 33.55
CA GLN A 812 -12.44 -28.74 34.18
C GLN A 812 -11.33 -28.87 33.14
N THR A 813 -11.61 -29.50 31.99
CA THR A 813 -10.68 -29.60 30.86
C THR A 813 -10.38 -28.23 30.21
N PHE A 814 -11.37 -27.34 30.18
CA PHE A 814 -11.20 -25.97 29.65
C PHE A 814 -10.35 -25.08 30.56
N ILE A 815 -10.43 -25.30 31.88
CA ILE A 815 -9.74 -24.55 32.94
C ILE A 815 -8.36 -25.14 33.30
N SER A 816 -8.18 -26.45 33.11
CA SER A 816 -6.91 -27.18 33.33
C SER A 816 -5.95 -26.98 32.18
#